data_AF-A0AAU8JL96-F1
#
_entry.id   AF-A0AAU8JL96-F1
#
_cell.length_a   1.000
_cell.length_b   1.000
_cell.length_c   1.000
_cell.angle_alpha   90.00
_cell.angle_beta   90.00
_cell.angle_gamma   90.00
#
_symmetry.space_group_name_H-M   'P 1'
#
loop_
_entity.id
_entity.type
_entity.pdbx_description
1 polymer ?
#
loop_
_entity_poly.entity_id
_entity_poly.type
_entity_poly.pdbx_seq_one_letter_code
_entity_poly.pdbx_strand_id
1 'polypeptide(L)'
;MLSLTPISSGVRYWRGSAVSKGQPQEIDEYRSHEINVYRLKAIPDFASGRFKLMEHLDPSARVGFVVSWQKNLLKSLAYFSYLQSADIQQQDISCGYSLRIIYQPSREISGTSTEIYLLARVASNDPSLTARVQRQQAEYFNSSLRSPLYQFEYIESDRDLPWLKNQDAVSCYEIIKSEEVFQWLEADKKYFYSPGNFSVNKGNNMMALFEQIQGYRHQVCIDLTLVPTQLEAYEKKVVSRYLEALSEAGRGIREEEVDPDSNTQKAKTVYEEIKKKYYSGIIFLSSFRVFSPSRETCQNVASQLAASCTANTVSPRIIEVNDTRYAVQTALQVNINDEIAVSGIWNVRGNRPDGFPGGPETMKRFHRIVDLDEASAFFRLPVPINQPCPGVRYDSGSAFVAEKSKGQTINIGHYYRNVKTNEICDFDIEQLKTHLLVVGGSGSGKTTTTFNLLTQLWGKHGIPFMVFDPKVTPEYRYLKRLPEFEKDLLIFTPGQEFITPLRMNPFDVIPGIPVQEHISRIFDCFMGALPLENPLPAFIQEAIDYLYEKKRWQLAYSQGGDLDKNGQSLEVPTMPEFYDKVLDLAQKNYGSDKEVGDRIKGALKARLYRLVANSGIGLMFQASRPLPLADLMSKPVIFELGGLNKQEQSLFSLFILVFVFEYVRAVRVGQFQPQREGERATDLDLRHVLLVEEAHNLLGQMSASGSGEEGNSKNEVIDKFAQIMREMRAGGEGVIVVDQSPAALAQSIVDATNLKLMHRLPSPGDREYLGSAMCLTEGEAQLSGIFSPGECFYYVPGWDAAKRVATDNFKAKPGVQEKLARPFKDEEVIQAMDDFMQQDRASLISGLKAIVNQLSANISGLKEILNSSQVEAVKEGYKAQIKQKQKLRDSFEKQLDILSQTQRKQ
;
A
#
# COMPACT_ATOMS: atom_id res chain seq x y z
N MET A 1 39.91 43.95 28.79
CA MET A 1 40.92 43.08 28.15
C MET A 1 41.32 42.02 29.17
N LEU A 2 40.66 40.86 29.15
CA LEU A 2 41.11 39.67 29.87
C LEU A 2 41.76 38.77 28.82
N SER A 3 43.04 38.46 29.03
CA SER A 3 43.83 37.57 28.19
C SER A 3 43.26 36.15 28.25
N LEU A 4 42.63 35.69 27.18
CA LEU A 4 42.19 34.30 27.04
C LEU A 4 43.39 33.45 26.59
N THR A 5 43.79 32.53 27.47
CA THR A 5 44.76 31.46 27.24
C THR A 5 44.46 30.69 25.96
N PRO A 6 45.47 30.24 25.19
CA PRO A 6 45.25 29.41 24.02
C PRO A 6 44.54 28.12 24.46
N ILE A 7 43.36 27.87 23.91
CA ILE A 7 42.54 26.73 24.30
C ILE A 7 43.29 25.46 23.89
N SER A 8 43.53 24.57 24.87
CA SER A 8 44.36 23.38 24.67
C SER A 8 43.72 22.43 23.65
N SER A 9 44.55 21.77 22.84
CA SER A 9 44.12 20.78 21.84
C SER A 9 43.63 19.45 22.44
N GLY A 10 43.64 19.33 23.78
CA GLY A 10 43.28 18.11 24.50
C GLY A 10 41.81 18.06 24.92
N VAL A 11 41.36 16.87 25.35
CA VAL A 11 40.02 16.64 25.90
C VAL A 11 40.10 16.64 27.44
N ARG A 12 39.32 17.49 28.09
CA ARG A 12 39.26 17.63 29.56
C ARG A 12 38.05 16.89 30.12
N TYR A 13 38.26 15.90 30.98
CA TYR A 13 37.22 15.00 31.49
C TYR A 13 37.07 15.12 33.01
N TRP A 14 35.85 15.35 33.51
CA TRP A 14 35.58 15.44 34.96
C TRP A 14 35.52 14.06 35.63
N ARG A 15 36.67 13.53 36.03
CA ARG A 15 36.76 12.24 36.72
C ARG A 15 35.96 12.22 38.03
N GLY A 16 36.10 13.25 38.84
CA GLY A 16 35.50 13.35 40.18
C GLY A 16 35.24 14.81 40.59
N SER A 17 34.44 15.03 41.62
CA SER A 17 34.28 16.33 42.30
C SER A 17 35.58 16.79 43.00
N ALA A 18 35.58 17.94 43.66
CA ALA A 18 36.72 18.30 44.51
C ALA A 18 36.79 17.34 45.71
N VAL A 19 37.97 16.82 46.05
CA VAL A 19 38.13 15.85 47.17
C VAL A 19 37.77 16.47 48.52
N SER A 20 38.01 17.78 48.68
CA SER A 20 37.62 18.56 49.85
C SER A 20 37.36 20.02 49.46
N LYS A 21 36.70 20.79 50.34
CA LYS A 21 36.50 22.23 50.15
C LYS A 21 37.83 22.96 49.92
N GLY A 22 37.88 23.84 48.94
CA GLY A 22 39.05 24.60 48.50
C GLY A 22 39.96 23.89 47.50
N GLN A 23 39.69 22.63 47.13
CA GLN A 23 40.47 21.88 46.14
C GLN A 23 39.89 22.04 44.73
N PRO A 24 40.72 21.96 43.67
CA PRO A 24 40.22 21.97 42.30
C PRO A 24 39.38 20.72 42.02
N GLN A 25 38.52 20.82 41.01
CA GLN A 25 37.82 19.67 40.43
C GLN A 25 38.84 18.64 39.91
N GLU A 26 38.58 17.35 40.09
CA GLU A 26 39.42 16.31 39.49
C GLU A 26 39.14 16.21 37.99
N ILE A 27 40.13 16.58 37.19
CA ILE A 27 40.05 16.62 35.72
C ILE A 27 41.18 15.78 35.14
N ASP A 28 40.84 14.83 34.27
CA ASP A 28 41.81 14.14 33.43
C ASP A 28 41.94 14.89 32.09
N GLU A 29 43.17 15.02 31.59
CA GLU A 29 43.43 15.62 30.29
C GLU A 29 44.01 14.57 29.33
N TYR A 30 43.42 14.47 28.14
CA TYR A 30 43.82 13.54 27.09
C TYR A 30 44.31 14.30 25.86
N ARG A 31 45.52 14.02 25.40
CA ARG A 31 46.13 14.74 24.26
C ARG A 31 45.67 14.23 22.90
N SER A 32 45.23 12.98 22.81
CA SER A 32 44.79 12.33 21.57
C SER A 32 43.33 11.92 21.68
N HIS A 33 42.55 12.15 20.63
CA HIS A 33 41.18 11.66 20.53
C HIS A 33 40.81 11.37 19.09
N GLU A 34 39.97 10.35 18.91
CA GLU A 34 39.44 9.92 17.62
C GLU A 34 37.93 9.74 17.73
N ILE A 35 37.21 9.99 16.64
CA ILE A 35 35.74 9.96 16.61
C ILE A 35 35.25 9.06 15.49
N ASN A 36 34.45 8.07 15.84
CA ASN A 36 33.64 7.29 14.92
C ASN A 36 32.31 8.01 14.67
N VAL A 37 31.92 8.15 13.40
CA VAL A 37 30.70 8.87 13.00
C VAL A 37 29.74 7.90 12.32
N TYR A 38 28.50 7.90 12.78
CA TYR A 38 27.42 7.10 12.20
C TYR A 38 26.26 8.02 11.81
N ARG A 39 25.81 7.97 10.56
CA ARG A 39 24.64 8.72 10.09
C ARG A 39 23.42 7.82 10.07
N LEU A 40 22.27 8.31 10.54
CA LEU A 40 21.01 7.59 10.41
C LEU A 40 20.51 7.71 8.96
N LYS A 41 20.42 6.58 8.26
CA LYS A 41 19.92 6.53 6.87
C LYS A 41 18.43 6.81 6.79
N ALA A 42 17.67 6.19 7.69
CA ALA A 42 16.22 6.27 7.72
C ALA A 42 15.66 5.86 9.09
N ILE A 43 14.48 6.37 9.42
CA ILE A 43 13.69 5.99 10.58
C ILE A 43 12.66 4.90 10.22
N PRO A 44 12.26 4.05 11.17
CA PRO A 44 11.30 2.99 10.89
C PRO A 44 9.95 3.59 10.51
N ASP A 45 9.33 3.07 9.45
CA ASP A 45 7.92 3.32 9.16
C ASP A 45 7.06 2.30 9.92
N PHE A 46 6.56 2.65 11.10
CA PHE A 46 5.69 1.74 11.87
C PHE A 46 4.31 1.53 11.24
N ALA A 47 3.94 2.33 10.22
CA ALA A 47 2.76 2.09 9.40
C ALA A 47 3.05 1.16 8.21
N SER A 48 4.32 0.86 7.89
CA SER A 48 4.66 0.01 6.73
C SER A 48 4.31 -1.47 6.88
N GLY A 49 4.08 -1.98 8.10
CA GLY A 49 3.91 -3.42 8.33
C GLY A 49 5.23 -4.23 8.34
N ARG A 50 6.39 -3.57 8.18
CA ARG A 50 7.71 -4.21 8.22
C ARG A 50 8.12 -4.71 9.61
N PHE A 51 7.56 -4.13 10.66
CA PHE A 51 7.95 -4.37 12.05
C PHE A 51 6.94 -5.26 12.79
N LYS A 52 6.71 -6.48 12.26
CA LYS A 52 5.77 -7.50 12.78
C LYS A 52 5.85 -7.75 14.29
N LEU A 53 7.05 -7.64 14.87
CA LEU A 53 7.29 -7.78 16.31
C LEU A 53 6.65 -6.66 17.16
N MET A 54 6.16 -5.58 16.54
CA MET A 54 5.57 -4.42 17.20
C MET A 54 4.14 -4.11 16.74
N GLU A 55 3.60 -4.85 15.76
CA GLU A 55 2.26 -4.60 15.21
C GLU A 55 1.15 -4.77 16.24
N HIS A 56 1.26 -5.81 17.07
CA HIS A 56 0.33 -6.16 18.16
C HIS A 56 0.47 -5.26 19.39
N LEU A 57 1.48 -4.38 19.42
CA LEU A 57 1.70 -3.47 20.52
C LEU A 57 0.90 -2.18 20.30
N ASP A 58 0.19 -1.75 21.34
CA ASP A 58 -0.43 -0.43 21.36
C ASP A 58 0.61 0.70 21.21
N PRO A 59 0.19 1.94 20.90
CA PRO A 59 1.12 3.06 20.73
C PRO A 59 2.08 3.29 21.91
N SER A 60 1.63 3.13 23.16
CA SER A 60 2.49 3.31 24.34
C SER A 60 3.54 2.20 24.43
N ALA A 61 3.13 0.96 24.13
CA ALA A 61 4.01 -0.20 24.10
C ALA A 61 5.07 -0.11 23.00
N ARG A 62 4.76 0.49 21.84
CA ARG A 62 5.74 0.77 20.77
C ARG A 62 6.79 1.79 21.21
N VAL A 63 6.40 2.88 21.89
CA VAL A 63 7.37 3.79 22.53
C VAL A 63 8.24 3.00 23.51
N GLY A 64 7.61 2.23 24.39
CA GLY A 64 8.29 1.41 25.40
C GLY A 64 9.32 0.43 24.83
N PHE A 65 9.03 -0.19 23.68
CA PHE A 65 9.99 -1.06 22.99
C PHE A 65 11.23 -0.30 22.53
N VAL A 66 11.05 0.87 21.88
CA VAL A 66 12.17 1.69 21.44
C VAL A 66 12.94 2.25 22.64
N VAL A 67 12.26 2.65 23.72
CA VAL A 67 12.90 3.02 25.00
C VAL A 67 13.81 1.89 25.48
N SER A 68 13.32 0.65 25.50
CA SER A 68 14.08 -0.52 25.94
C SER A 68 15.30 -0.75 25.07
N TRP A 69 15.13 -0.68 23.74
CA TRP A 69 16.23 -0.82 22.80
C TRP A 69 17.32 0.25 22.99
N GLN A 70 16.93 1.52 23.12
CA GLN A 70 17.90 2.61 23.33
C GLN A 70 18.60 2.53 24.68
N LYS A 71 17.90 2.10 25.75
CA LYS A 71 18.53 1.82 27.03
C LYS A 71 19.57 0.71 26.91
N ASN A 72 19.28 -0.34 26.14
CA ASN A 72 20.25 -1.42 25.88
C ASN A 72 21.45 -0.93 25.06
N LEU A 73 21.23 -0.02 24.10
CA LEU A 73 22.32 0.65 23.39
C LEU A 73 23.20 1.42 24.38
N LEU A 74 22.64 2.34 25.18
CA LEU A 74 23.39 3.13 26.17
C LEU A 74 24.12 2.26 27.21
N LYS A 75 23.50 1.15 27.67
CA LYS A 75 24.16 0.15 28.51
C LYS A 75 25.41 -0.40 27.82
N SER A 76 25.26 -0.83 26.57
CA SER A 76 26.36 -1.37 25.77
C SER A 76 27.48 -0.34 25.61
N LEU A 77 27.14 0.93 25.41
CA LEU A 77 28.10 2.04 25.32
C LEU A 77 28.89 2.26 26.61
N ALA A 78 28.20 2.22 27.76
CA ALA A 78 28.83 2.34 29.06
C ALA A 78 29.72 1.12 29.38
N TYR A 79 29.23 -0.09 29.13
CA TYR A 79 30.00 -1.31 29.36
C TYR A 79 31.27 -1.38 28.52
N PHE A 80 31.22 -0.94 27.26
CA PHE A 80 32.43 -0.82 26.45
C PHE A 80 33.47 0.07 27.13
N SER A 81 33.05 1.26 27.60
CA SER A 81 33.95 2.17 28.33
C SER A 81 34.54 1.53 29.58
N TYR A 82 33.71 0.86 30.39
CA TYR A 82 34.16 0.23 31.64
C TYR A 82 35.11 -0.95 31.42
N LEU A 83 34.89 -1.75 30.37
CA LEU A 83 35.77 -2.87 30.00
C LEU A 83 37.15 -2.36 29.60
N GLN A 84 37.22 -1.31 28.78
CA GLN A 84 38.51 -0.72 28.39
C GLN A 84 39.28 -0.17 29.61
N SER A 85 38.58 0.44 30.56
CA SER A 85 39.19 0.92 31.80
C SER A 85 39.63 -0.18 32.77
N ALA A 86 39.10 -1.41 32.65
CA ALA A 86 39.41 -2.54 33.53
C ALA A 86 40.52 -3.45 32.99
N ASP A 87 40.55 -3.65 31.67
CA ASP A 87 41.49 -4.56 31.00
C ASP A 87 42.90 -3.94 30.85
N ILE A 88 42.96 -2.60 30.84
CA ILE A 88 44.20 -1.84 30.76
C ILE A 88 44.52 -1.40 32.18
N GLN A 89 45.61 -1.89 32.78
CA GLN A 89 46.06 -1.55 34.14
C GLN A 89 46.43 -0.05 34.33
N GLN A 90 46.01 0.83 33.42
CA GLN A 90 46.13 2.28 33.46
C GLN A 90 44.79 2.88 33.05
N GLN A 91 44.22 3.73 33.91
CA GLN A 91 42.99 4.52 33.69
C GLN A 91 43.17 5.61 32.60
N ASP A 92 43.81 5.31 31.47
CA ASP A 92 44.23 6.30 30.47
C ASP A 92 43.31 6.33 29.24
N ILE A 93 42.05 5.90 29.38
CA ILE A 93 41.06 5.94 28.30
C ILE A 93 39.75 6.56 28.78
N SER A 94 39.23 7.48 27.98
CA SER A 94 37.90 8.07 28.15
C SER A 94 37.07 7.90 26.87
N CYS A 95 35.87 7.33 26.98
CA CYS A 95 34.92 7.20 25.88
C CYS A 95 33.81 8.24 26.01
N GLY A 96 33.33 8.82 24.91
CA GLY A 96 32.24 9.80 24.92
C GLY A 96 31.29 9.58 23.75
N TYR A 97 30.02 9.89 23.91
CA TYR A 97 28.99 9.61 22.93
C TYR A 97 28.10 10.82 22.72
N SER A 98 27.73 11.14 21.48
CA SER A 98 26.77 12.22 21.20
C SER A 98 25.74 11.77 20.17
N LEU A 99 24.46 12.05 20.46
CA LEU A 99 23.39 12.02 19.48
C LEU A 99 23.19 13.44 18.98
N ARG A 100 23.41 13.66 17.69
CA ARG A 100 23.36 14.98 17.06
C ARG A 100 22.23 15.07 16.05
N ILE A 101 21.34 16.04 16.23
CA ILE A 101 20.23 16.33 15.31
C ILE A 101 20.53 17.67 14.63
N ILE A 102 20.70 17.64 13.32
CA ILE A 102 21.07 18.81 12.51
C ILE A 102 19.90 19.14 11.59
N TYR A 103 19.23 20.25 11.86
CA TYR A 103 18.19 20.80 11.00
C TYR A 103 18.78 21.87 10.10
N GLN A 104 18.60 21.69 8.79
CA GLN A 104 18.92 22.64 7.76
C GLN A 104 17.64 23.04 7.01
N PRO A 105 17.16 24.29 7.14
CA PRO A 105 16.04 24.80 6.38
C PRO A 105 16.42 24.81 4.89
N SER A 106 15.88 23.87 4.12
CA SER A 106 16.20 23.71 2.71
C SER A 106 15.53 24.83 1.87
N ARG A 107 16.28 25.38 0.90
CA ARG A 107 15.71 26.18 -0.20
C ARG A 107 15.25 25.30 -1.38
N GLU A 108 15.41 23.98 -1.29
CA GLU A 108 15.12 23.01 -2.35
C GLU A 108 14.20 21.86 -1.88
N ILE A 109 13.48 21.30 -2.87
CA ILE A 109 12.33 20.38 -2.79
C ILE A 109 12.75 18.92 -2.44
N SER A 110 13.95 18.70 -1.89
CA SER A 110 14.34 17.38 -1.38
C SER A 110 13.79 17.22 0.03
N GLY A 111 12.78 16.37 0.23
CA GLY A 111 12.02 16.20 1.48
C GLY A 111 12.79 15.75 2.75
N THR A 112 14.11 15.91 2.80
CA THR A 112 14.96 15.71 3.99
C THR A 112 15.63 17.03 4.38
N SER A 113 15.18 17.64 5.46
CA SER A 113 15.72 18.87 6.06
C SER A 113 16.43 18.62 7.39
N THR A 114 16.32 17.41 7.96
CA THR A 114 16.90 17.05 9.25
C THR A 114 17.74 15.78 9.13
N GLU A 115 18.99 15.84 9.58
CA GLU A 115 19.92 14.72 9.65
C GLU A 115 20.21 14.34 11.09
N ILE A 116 20.42 13.05 11.35
CA ILE A 116 20.72 12.53 12.70
C ILE A 116 22.03 11.74 12.63
N TYR A 117 22.93 12.05 13.56
CA TYR A 117 24.23 11.42 13.69
C TYR A 117 24.43 10.85 15.10
N LEU A 118 25.08 9.70 15.18
CA LEU A 118 25.61 9.13 16.40
C LEU A 118 27.13 9.18 16.33
N LEU A 119 27.75 9.87 17.29
CA LEU A 119 29.20 10.04 17.37
C LEU A 119 29.72 9.28 18.58
N ALA A 120 30.85 8.61 18.41
CA ALA A 120 31.54 7.88 19.47
C ALA A 120 33.02 8.24 19.49
N ARG A 121 33.44 8.90 20.57
CA ARG A 121 34.80 9.36 20.81
C ARG A 121 35.55 8.37 21.70
N VAL A 122 36.82 8.15 21.38
CA VAL A 122 37.83 7.57 22.27
C VAL A 122 38.93 8.62 22.48
N ALA A 123 39.37 8.83 23.71
CA ALA A 123 40.51 9.68 24.01
C ALA A 123 41.47 9.00 24.99
N SER A 124 42.77 9.20 24.78
CA SER A 124 43.87 8.72 25.62
C SER A 124 45.09 9.63 25.50
N ASN A 125 46.12 9.42 26.31
CA ASN A 125 47.40 10.11 26.14
C ASN A 125 48.35 9.40 25.17
N ASP A 126 48.07 8.15 24.81
CA ASP A 126 48.75 7.38 23.77
C ASP A 126 47.93 7.34 22.46
N PRO A 127 48.39 7.98 21.37
CA PRO A 127 47.70 7.95 20.06
C PRO A 127 47.53 6.55 19.45
N SER A 128 48.49 5.65 19.68
CA SER A 128 48.43 4.28 19.16
C SER A 128 47.32 3.48 19.86
N LEU A 129 47.17 3.71 21.17
CA LEU A 129 46.07 3.18 21.96
C LEU A 129 44.73 3.79 21.52
N THR A 130 44.68 5.11 21.27
CA THR A 130 43.47 5.79 20.78
C THR A 130 42.96 5.12 19.49
N ALA A 131 43.83 4.96 18.49
CA ALA A 131 43.48 4.38 17.20
C ALA A 131 43.06 2.91 17.31
N ARG A 132 43.74 2.12 18.15
CA ARG A 132 43.39 0.71 18.38
C ARG A 132 41.99 0.57 19.00
N VAL A 133 41.71 1.36 20.03
CA VAL A 133 40.45 1.29 20.77
C VAL A 133 39.31 1.93 19.98
N GLN A 134 39.59 2.94 19.15
CA GLN A 134 38.62 3.48 18.18
C GLN A 134 38.15 2.38 17.20
N ARG A 135 39.05 1.55 16.66
CA ARG A 135 38.66 0.43 15.77
C ARG A 135 37.82 -0.61 16.51
N GLN A 136 38.23 -0.99 17.72
CA GLN A 136 37.45 -1.90 18.57
C GLN A 136 36.07 -1.33 18.90
N GLN A 137 35.98 -0.03 19.17
CA GLN A 137 34.72 0.68 19.38
C GLN A 137 33.87 0.63 18.13
N ALA A 138 34.44 0.84 16.94
CA ALA A 138 33.72 0.79 15.68
C ALA A 138 33.12 -0.60 15.40
N GLU A 139 33.89 -1.66 15.63
CA GLU A 139 33.43 -3.06 15.51
C GLU A 139 32.30 -3.36 16.51
N TYR A 140 32.48 -2.97 17.77
CA TYR A 140 31.48 -3.15 18.82
C TYR A 140 30.19 -2.40 18.50
N PHE A 141 30.28 -1.17 18.01
CA PHE A 141 29.15 -0.34 17.59
C PHE A 141 28.42 -0.91 16.39
N ASN A 142 29.15 -1.39 15.38
CA ASN A 142 28.57 -2.04 14.21
C ASN A 142 27.76 -3.29 14.58
N SER A 143 28.07 -3.95 15.69
CA SER A 143 27.24 -5.04 16.24
C SER A 143 26.03 -4.52 17.04
N SER A 144 26.23 -3.50 17.88
CA SER A 144 25.19 -2.92 18.76
C SER A 144 24.10 -2.16 17.98
N LEU A 145 24.44 -1.63 16.80
CA LEU A 145 23.54 -0.86 15.94
C LEU A 145 22.81 -1.72 14.88
N ARG A 146 22.95 -3.07 14.90
CA ARG A 146 22.23 -3.99 13.97
C ARG A 146 20.73 -4.10 14.23
N SER A 147 20.09 -3.04 14.67
CA SER A 147 18.64 -3.01 14.84
C SER A 147 17.96 -2.96 13.47
N PRO A 148 16.91 -3.76 13.22
CA PRO A 148 16.10 -3.60 12.02
C PRO A 148 15.34 -2.27 12.03
N LEU A 149 15.17 -1.63 13.19
CA LEU A 149 14.37 -0.41 13.36
C LEU A 149 15.06 0.85 12.83
N TYR A 150 16.32 1.07 13.21
CA TYR A 150 17.06 2.29 12.88
C TYR A 150 18.35 1.92 12.15
N GLN A 151 18.42 2.24 10.86
CA GLN A 151 19.56 1.88 10.02
C GLN A 151 20.62 2.98 10.06
N PHE A 152 21.78 2.67 10.64
CA PHE A 152 22.94 3.57 10.66
C PHE A 152 23.96 3.18 9.59
N GLU A 153 24.63 4.17 9.01
CA GLU A 153 25.80 4.00 8.15
C GLU A 153 27.05 4.60 8.80
N TYR A 154 28.16 3.87 8.77
CA TYR A 154 29.45 4.39 9.20
C TYR A 154 29.99 5.37 8.15
N ILE A 155 30.47 6.52 8.60
CA ILE A 155 31.07 7.56 7.76
C ILE A 155 32.58 7.58 8.02
N GLU A 156 33.37 7.24 7.00
CA GLU A 156 34.83 7.37 7.05
C GLU A 156 35.23 8.85 7.17
N SER A 157 36.22 9.14 8.03
CA SER A 157 36.44 10.44 8.69
C SER A 157 36.94 11.61 7.80
N ASP A 158 36.83 11.51 6.48
CA ASP A 158 37.28 12.55 5.53
C ASP A 158 36.16 13.48 5.02
N ARG A 159 34.90 13.25 5.43
CA ARG A 159 33.81 14.17 5.10
C ARG A 159 33.66 15.24 6.19
N ASP A 160 33.88 16.48 5.83
CA ASP A 160 33.60 17.63 6.69
C ASP A 160 32.17 17.56 7.23
N LEU A 161 32.04 17.35 8.56
CA LEU A 161 30.76 17.42 9.24
C LEU A 161 30.17 18.82 8.99
N PRO A 162 29.04 18.96 8.27
CA PRO A 162 28.64 20.22 7.59
C PRO A 162 28.40 21.44 8.48
N TRP A 163 28.43 21.32 9.81
CA TRP A 163 27.97 22.38 10.72
C TRP A 163 29.02 22.93 11.70
N LEU A 164 29.94 22.12 12.22
CA LEU A 164 30.73 22.55 13.41
C LEU A 164 32.08 23.18 13.11
N LYS A 165 32.65 23.02 11.91
CA LYS A 165 34.02 23.48 11.65
C LYS A 165 34.15 24.98 11.35
N ASN A 166 33.07 25.72 11.05
CA ASN A 166 33.19 27.08 10.47
C ASN A 166 32.02 28.04 10.80
N GLN A 167 31.74 28.33 12.08
CA GLN A 167 30.83 29.45 12.42
C GLN A 167 31.36 30.29 13.59
N ASP A 168 31.83 31.50 13.28
CA ASP A 168 32.36 32.46 14.25
C ASP A 168 31.28 33.15 15.11
N ALA A 169 29.99 32.88 14.87
CA ALA A 169 28.88 33.50 15.60
C ALA A 169 27.65 32.57 15.73
N VAL A 170 27.66 31.71 16.73
CA VAL A 170 26.49 30.89 17.13
C VAL A 170 26.09 31.20 18.58
N SER A 171 24.78 31.25 18.84
CA SER A 171 24.24 31.19 20.19
C SER A 171 24.20 29.74 20.66
N CYS A 172 24.38 29.52 21.97
CA CYS A 172 24.28 28.21 22.58
C CYS A 172 23.45 28.29 23.86
N TYR A 173 22.48 27.40 23.99
CA TYR A 173 21.75 27.18 25.24
C TYR A 173 21.98 25.74 25.70
N GLU A 174 22.17 25.54 27.00
CA GLU A 174 22.37 24.24 27.62
C GLU A 174 21.26 23.94 28.63
N ILE A 175 20.77 22.71 28.62
CA ILE A 175 19.76 22.20 29.53
C ILE A 175 20.48 21.48 30.68
N ILE A 176 20.26 21.93 31.92
CA ILE A 176 20.81 21.31 33.12
C ILE A 176 19.72 21.01 34.15
N LYS A 177 20.05 20.19 35.15
CA LYS A 177 19.15 19.89 36.27
C LYS A 177 18.81 21.16 37.06
N SER A 178 17.58 21.22 37.57
CA SER A 178 17.19 22.28 38.49
C SER A 178 17.81 22.00 39.86
N GLU A 179 18.93 22.65 40.14
CA GLU A 179 19.56 22.63 41.44
C GLU A 179 18.78 23.53 42.42
N GLU A 180 18.56 23.03 43.64
CA GLU A 180 17.81 23.72 44.68
C GLU A 180 18.62 23.81 45.97
N VAL A 181 18.34 24.85 46.77
CA VAL A 181 18.91 25.01 48.11
C VAL A 181 17.76 25.14 49.08
N PHE A 182 17.62 24.17 49.97
CA PHE A 182 16.58 24.13 50.98
C PHE A 182 17.11 24.72 52.29
N GLN A 183 16.31 25.56 52.93
CA GLN A 183 16.62 26.08 54.27
C GLN A 183 15.93 25.21 55.32
N TRP A 184 16.68 24.72 56.30
CA TRP A 184 16.17 23.80 57.32
C TRP A 184 15.58 24.52 58.53
N LEU A 185 16.28 25.52 59.08
CA LEU A 185 15.83 26.33 60.21
C LEU A 185 16.16 27.80 59.95
N GLU A 186 15.19 28.71 60.09
CA GLU A 186 15.38 30.15 59.88
C GLU A 186 16.37 30.76 60.87
N ALA A 187 16.33 30.34 62.14
CA ALA A 187 17.19 30.85 63.21
C ALA A 187 18.68 30.47 63.05
N ASP A 188 18.97 29.33 62.42
CA ASP A 188 20.31 28.72 62.36
C ASP A 188 21.04 28.91 61.01
N LYS A 189 20.36 29.49 60.01
CA LYS A 189 20.89 29.66 58.62
C LYS A 189 21.52 28.37 58.04
N LYS A 190 20.95 27.20 58.37
CA LYS A 190 21.40 25.89 57.85
C LYS A 190 20.71 25.59 56.52
N TYR A 191 21.50 25.21 55.53
CA TYR A 191 21.05 24.96 54.16
C TYR A 191 21.47 23.58 53.67
N PHE A 192 20.60 22.94 52.89
CA PHE A 192 20.86 21.70 52.18
C PHE A 192 20.85 21.92 50.68
N TYR A 193 21.94 21.54 50.01
CA TYR A 193 22.03 21.55 48.55
C TYR A 193 21.34 20.30 47.99
N SER A 194 20.57 20.46 46.92
CA SER A 194 19.98 19.38 46.14
C SER A 194 20.39 19.52 44.68
N PRO A 195 21.06 18.52 44.08
CA PRO A 195 21.47 18.55 42.68
C PRO A 195 20.30 18.38 41.69
N GLY A 196 19.08 18.14 42.18
CA GLY A 196 17.88 17.93 41.38
C GLY A 196 17.87 16.61 40.61
N ASN A 197 16.75 16.33 39.95
CA ASN A 197 16.54 15.19 39.07
C ASN A 197 15.72 15.61 37.84
N PHE A 198 15.89 14.92 36.71
CA PHE A 198 14.97 15.05 35.59
C PHE A 198 13.79 14.10 35.81
N SER A 199 12.58 14.64 35.91
CA SER A 199 11.37 13.83 35.87
C SER A 199 11.16 13.35 34.45
N VAL A 200 11.44 12.07 34.14
CA VAL A 200 11.42 11.57 32.75
C VAL A 200 10.00 11.49 32.18
N ASN A 201 9.77 12.09 31.02
CA ASN A 201 8.55 11.86 30.24
C ASN A 201 8.57 10.48 29.57
N LYS A 202 7.83 9.52 30.15
CA LYS A 202 7.76 8.14 29.63
C LYS A 202 7.11 8.04 28.25
N GLY A 203 6.26 9.00 27.86
CA GLY A 203 5.60 9.04 26.56
C GLY A 203 6.41 9.75 25.47
N ASN A 204 7.66 10.14 25.74
CA ASN A 204 8.47 10.90 24.78
C ASN A 204 8.76 10.07 23.51
N ASN A 205 8.19 10.50 22.39
CA ASN A 205 8.43 9.96 21.05
C ASN A 205 9.25 10.90 20.14
N MET A 206 9.68 12.06 20.66
CA MET A 206 10.39 13.16 19.99
C MET A 206 9.67 13.81 18.79
N MET A 207 8.46 13.39 18.44
CA MET A 207 7.82 13.85 17.20
C MET A 207 7.47 15.35 17.23
N ALA A 208 7.02 15.86 18.38
CA ALA A 208 6.69 17.28 18.55
C ALA A 208 7.92 18.20 18.35
N LEU A 209 9.11 17.76 18.79
CA LEU A 209 10.35 18.49 18.55
C LEU A 209 10.65 18.58 17.05
N PHE A 210 10.57 17.45 16.34
CA PHE A 210 10.85 17.38 14.90
C PHE A 210 9.86 18.18 14.06
N GLU A 211 8.60 18.26 14.47
CA GLU A 211 7.59 19.08 13.83
C GLU A 211 7.87 20.58 14.01
N GLN A 212 8.15 21.00 15.24
CA GLN A 212 8.39 22.41 15.54
C GLN A 212 9.67 22.94 14.90
N ILE A 213 10.74 22.15 14.83
CA ILE A 213 12.00 22.62 14.24
C ILE A 213 11.86 22.97 12.75
N GLN A 214 10.91 22.35 12.02
CA GLN A 214 10.63 22.68 10.62
C GLN A 214 10.11 24.12 10.42
N GLY A 215 9.55 24.73 11.47
CA GLY A 215 9.02 26.09 11.40
C GLY A 215 10.10 27.17 11.43
N TYR A 216 11.33 26.84 11.82
CA TYR A 216 12.40 27.84 11.97
C TYR A 216 13.14 28.09 10.65
N ARG A 217 13.50 29.36 10.44
CA ARG A 217 14.26 29.83 9.27
C ARG A 217 15.77 29.69 9.41
N HIS A 218 16.25 29.49 10.63
CA HIS A 218 17.67 29.31 10.93
C HIS A 218 17.99 27.84 11.15
N GLN A 219 19.20 27.46 10.79
CA GLN A 219 19.74 26.14 11.07
C GLN A 219 19.87 25.90 12.57
N VAL A 220 19.69 24.65 12.98
CA VAL A 220 19.71 24.23 14.38
C VAL A 220 20.52 22.97 14.52
N CYS A 221 21.43 22.94 15.49
CA CYS A 221 22.16 21.74 15.89
C CYS A 221 21.84 21.42 17.35
N ILE A 222 21.23 20.28 17.60
CA ILE A 222 21.01 19.74 18.93
C ILE A 222 22.12 18.71 19.18
N ASP A 223 22.93 18.92 20.21
CA ASP A 223 24.02 18.04 20.62
C ASP A 223 23.73 17.45 22.01
N LEU A 224 23.57 16.13 22.05
CA LEU A 224 23.21 15.39 23.26
C LEU A 224 24.38 14.52 23.67
N THR A 225 25.33 15.12 24.38
CA THR A 225 26.57 14.44 24.76
C THR A 225 26.44 13.72 26.10
N LEU A 226 26.89 12.47 26.14
CA LEU A 226 26.97 11.59 27.30
C LEU A 226 28.38 11.00 27.42
N VAL A 227 28.97 11.08 28.60
CA VAL A 227 30.28 10.49 28.90
C VAL A 227 30.11 9.54 30.09
N PRO A 228 30.29 8.21 29.93
CA PRO A 228 30.15 7.26 31.04
C PRO A 228 31.08 7.64 32.19
N THR A 229 30.56 7.60 33.42
CA THR A 229 31.34 7.89 34.64
C THR A 229 30.97 6.91 35.75
N GLN A 230 31.69 6.99 36.87
CA GLN A 230 31.32 6.37 38.14
C GLN A 230 31.43 7.42 39.26
N LEU A 231 30.73 7.19 40.37
CA LEU A 231 30.92 8.00 41.58
C LEU A 231 32.17 7.55 42.32
N GLU A 232 32.99 8.52 42.70
CA GLU A 232 34.19 8.29 43.49
C GLU A 232 33.84 7.87 44.93
N ALA A 233 34.76 7.14 45.57
CA ALA A 233 34.54 6.62 46.93
C ALA A 233 34.27 7.75 47.94
N TYR A 234 34.92 8.90 47.77
CA TYR A 234 34.68 10.08 48.63
C TYR A 234 33.33 10.74 48.34
N GLU A 235 32.89 10.82 47.08
CA GLU A 235 31.56 11.35 46.72
C GLU A 235 30.46 10.49 47.36
N LYS A 236 30.58 9.16 47.28
CA LYS A 236 29.68 8.21 47.97
C LYS A 236 29.68 8.42 49.48
N LYS A 237 30.84 8.67 50.09
CA LYS A 237 30.94 8.93 51.53
C LYS A 237 30.24 10.23 51.92
N VAL A 238 30.37 11.29 51.11
CA VAL A 238 29.71 12.57 51.36
C VAL A 238 28.19 12.44 51.21
N VAL A 239 27.70 11.77 50.15
CA VAL A 239 26.27 11.52 49.97
C VAL A 239 25.66 10.75 51.15
N SER A 240 26.32 9.69 51.62
CA SER A 240 25.84 8.92 52.77
C SER A 240 25.77 9.77 54.05
N ARG A 241 26.78 10.61 54.31
CA ARG A 241 26.75 11.55 55.44
C ARG A 241 25.65 12.60 55.30
N TYR A 242 25.40 13.09 54.09
CA TYR A 242 24.34 14.05 53.81
C TYR A 242 22.96 13.44 54.07
N LEU A 243 22.76 12.16 53.70
CA LEU A 243 21.53 11.41 53.99
C LEU A 243 21.32 11.17 55.49
N GLU A 244 22.37 10.87 56.24
CA GLU A 244 22.31 10.75 57.70
C GLU A 244 21.86 12.07 58.33
N ALA A 245 22.50 13.19 57.95
CA ALA A 245 22.13 14.52 58.43
C ALA A 245 20.68 14.91 58.06
N LEU A 246 20.25 14.64 56.83
CA LEU A 246 18.87 14.86 56.39
C LEU A 246 17.86 13.98 57.13
N SER A 247 18.25 12.75 57.49
CA SER A 247 17.38 11.85 58.24
C SER A 247 17.26 12.23 59.73
N GLU A 248 18.28 12.84 60.32
CA GLU A 248 18.20 13.44 61.65
C GLU A 248 17.33 14.70 61.61
N ALA A 249 17.59 15.60 60.66
CA ALA A 249 16.82 16.83 60.44
C ALA A 249 15.32 16.57 60.20
N GLY A 250 14.99 15.53 59.43
CA GLY A 250 13.61 15.16 59.11
C GLY A 250 12.82 14.48 60.24
N ARG A 251 13.44 14.20 61.41
CA ARG A 251 12.74 13.66 62.60
C ARG A 251 12.09 14.76 63.47
N GLY A 252 12.39 16.03 63.21
CA GLY A 252 11.93 17.17 64.02
C GLY A 252 12.66 17.28 65.36
N ILE A 253 12.61 18.47 65.99
CA ILE A 253 13.15 18.71 67.33
C ILE A 253 11.98 18.73 68.32
N ARG A 254 11.81 17.65 69.10
CA ARG A 254 10.67 17.51 70.04
C ARG A 254 10.66 18.55 71.16
N GLU A 255 11.82 19.06 71.56
CA GLU A 255 11.96 20.04 72.64
C GLU A 255 11.62 21.49 72.21
N GLU A 256 11.58 21.76 70.90
CA GLU A 256 11.35 23.11 70.34
C GLU A 256 10.03 23.21 69.52
N GLU A 257 9.17 22.18 69.57
CA GLU A 257 7.89 22.10 68.81
C GLU A 257 8.01 22.35 67.29
N VAL A 258 9.16 22.02 66.68
CA VAL A 258 9.38 22.20 65.24
C VAL A 258 8.94 20.94 64.47
N ASP A 259 7.89 21.09 63.65
CA ASP A 259 7.37 20.04 62.77
C ASP A 259 8.40 19.56 61.72
N PRO A 260 8.31 18.32 61.21
CA PRO A 260 9.17 17.82 60.14
C PRO A 260 9.08 18.71 58.89
N ASP A 261 10.16 19.41 58.56
CA ASP A 261 10.19 20.30 57.41
C ASP A 261 10.00 19.51 56.09
N SER A 262 8.96 19.90 55.33
CA SER A 262 8.63 19.34 54.01
C SER A 262 9.80 19.43 53.03
N ASN A 263 10.64 20.47 53.13
CA ASN A 263 11.78 20.67 52.24
C ASN A 263 12.92 19.69 52.52
N THR A 264 13.18 19.39 53.79
CA THR A 264 14.16 18.38 54.22
C THR A 264 13.78 16.98 53.70
N GLN A 265 12.48 16.62 53.72
CA GLN A 265 12.01 15.35 53.14
C GLN A 265 12.15 15.29 51.61
N LYS A 266 11.90 16.41 50.90
CA LYS A 266 12.14 16.50 49.45
C LYS A 266 13.62 16.28 49.12
N ALA A 267 14.52 16.97 49.82
CA ALA A 267 15.97 16.81 49.65
C ALA A 267 16.42 15.36 49.94
N LYS A 268 15.92 14.77 51.03
CA LYS A 268 16.20 13.39 51.41
C LYS A 268 15.82 12.41 50.31
N THR A 269 14.62 12.55 49.74
CA THR A 269 14.12 11.69 48.66
C THR A 269 15.06 11.72 47.45
N VAL A 270 15.54 12.91 47.05
CA VAL A 270 16.49 13.07 45.93
C VAL A 270 17.80 12.33 46.20
N TYR A 271 18.37 12.46 47.40
CA TYR A 271 19.61 11.76 47.74
C TYR A 271 19.44 10.24 47.91
N GLU A 272 18.28 9.77 48.36
CA GLU A 272 17.97 8.34 48.41
C GLU A 272 17.90 7.75 47.00
N GLU A 273 17.31 8.47 46.05
CA GLU A 273 17.33 8.12 44.63
C GLU A 273 18.75 8.12 44.05
N ILE A 274 19.55 9.14 44.34
CA ILE A 274 20.97 9.20 43.92
C ILE A 274 21.74 8.00 44.46
N LYS A 275 21.60 7.68 45.76
CA LYS A 275 22.25 6.51 46.35
C LYS A 275 21.80 5.22 45.67
N LYS A 276 20.49 5.08 45.41
CA LYS A 276 19.92 3.90 44.73
C LYS A 276 20.40 3.75 43.30
N LYS A 277 20.47 4.84 42.54
CA LYS A 277 20.74 4.82 41.10
C LYS A 277 22.21 4.97 40.74
N TYR A 278 22.99 5.76 41.47
CA TYR A 278 24.35 6.15 41.08
C TYR A 278 25.44 5.27 41.70
N TYR A 279 25.16 4.55 42.80
CA TYR A 279 26.21 3.77 43.48
C TYR A 279 26.59 2.51 42.73
N SER A 280 25.60 1.87 42.09
CA SER A 280 25.74 0.60 41.37
C SER A 280 25.11 0.61 39.97
N GLY A 281 24.40 1.69 39.59
CA GLY A 281 23.82 1.84 38.27
C GLY A 281 24.78 2.48 37.27
N ILE A 282 24.35 2.49 36.01
CA ILE A 282 25.06 3.15 34.93
C ILE A 282 24.70 4.63 34.95
N ILE A 283 25.72 5.47 35.02
CA ILE A 283 25.60 6.92 35.06
C ILE A 283 26.51 7.58 34.03
N PHE A 284 26.10 8.74 33.56
CA PHE A 284 26.82 9.53 32.58
C PHE A 284 26.96 10.97 33.06
N LEU A 285 28.06 11.61 32.72
CA LEU A 285 28.09 13.07 32.65
C LEU A 285 27.37 13.50 31.37
N SER A 286 26.49 14.49 31.47
CA SER A 286 25.71 15.00 30.35
C SER A 286 26.03 16.46 30.02
N SER A 287 25.95 16.79 28.73
CA SER A 287 25.88 18.15 28.22
C SER A 287 24.87 18.18 27.07
N PHE A 288 23.71 18.80 27.32
CA PHE A 288 22.57 18.85 26.40
C PHE A 288 22.45 20.25 25.82
N ARG A 289 22.99 20.45 24.62
CA ARG A 289 23.22 21.76 24.03
C ARG A 289 22.41 21.94 22.76
N VAL A 290 21.91 23.15 22.56
CA VAL A 290 21.31 23.58 21.29
C VAL A 290 22.14 24.74 20.77
N PHE A 291 22.48 24.70 19.48
CA PHE A 291 23.20 25.74 18.77
C PHE A 291 22.36 26.27 17.61
N SER A 292 22.34 27.59 17.44
CA SER A 292 21.74 28.24 16.27
C SER A 292 22.35 29.64 16.08
N PRO A 293 22.40 30.18 14.85
CA PRO A 293 22.78 31.58 14.63
C PRO A 293 21.80 32.58 15.25
N SER A 294 20.54 32.18 15.47
CA SER A 294 19.52 33.01 16.12
C SER A 294 19.36 32.63 17.59
N ARG A 295 19.59 33.60 18.48
CA ARG A 295 19.42 33.45 19.94
C ARG A 295 18.01 32.99 20.30
N GLU A 296 16.99 33.59 19.68
CA GLU A 296 15.58 33.24 19.92
C GLU A 296 15.27 31.82 19.45
N THR A 297 15.70 31.44 18.25
CA THR A 297 15.52 30.07 17.74
C THR A 297 16.21 29.06 18.65
N CYS A 298 17.43 29.37 19.08
CA CYS A 298 18.22 28.53 19.98
C CYS A 298 17.50 28.29 21.32
N GLN A 299 17.01 29.35 21.95
CA GLN A 299 16.31 29.27 23.24
C GLN A 299 14.97 28.52 23.14
N ASN A 300 14.21 28.78 22.08
CA ASN A 300 12.91 28.13 21.87
C ASN A 300 13.06 26.63 21.64
N VAL A 301 14.04 26.21 20.82
CA VAL A 301 14.33 24.78 20.61
C VAL A 301 14.84 24.13 21.89
N ALA A 302 15.70 24.79 22.67
CA ALA A 302 16.15 24.27 23.96
C ALA A 302 14.98 24.07 24.93
N SER A 303 14.05 25.03 25.00
CA SER A 303 12.82 24.93 25.78
C SER A 303 11.94 23.76 25.35
N GLN A 304 11.78 23.56 24.05
CA GLN A 304 10.97 22.47 23.53
C GLN A 304 11.60 21.09 23.77
N LEU A 305 12.92 20.98 23.60
CA LEU A 305 13.65 19.76 23.88
C LEU A 305 13.52 19.37 25.36
N ALA A 306 13.70 20.33 26.26
CA ALA A 306 13.45 20.16 27.69
C ALA A 306 12.02 19.66 27.96
N ALA A 307 11.01 20.39 27.48
CA ALA A 307 9.60 20.04 27.67
C ALA A 307 9.22 18.66 27.10
N SER A 308 9.84 18.24 26.00
CA SER A 308 9.59 16.93 25.40
C SER A 308 10.18 15.79 26.25
N CYS A 309 11.34 16.01 26.85
CA CYS A 309 12.09 14.99 27.59
C CYS A 309 11.69 14.90 29.07
N THR A 310 11.18 15.98 29.67
CA THR A 310 10.80 16.04 31.08
C THR A 310 9.29 16.14 31.29
N ALA A 311 8.75 15.48 32.31
CA ALA A 311 7.37 15.60 32.74
C ALA A 311 7.11 16.93 33.48
N ASN A 312 5.87 17.44 33.43
CA ASN A 312 5.46 18.78 33.88
C ASN A 312 5.67 19.11 35.38
N THR A 313 6.24 18.21 36.17
CA THR A 313 6.37 18.38 37.63
C THR A 313 7.62 19.14 38.05
N VAL A 314 8.71 19.09 37.28
CA VAL A 314 9.97 19.80 37.58
C VAL A 314 10.57 20.28 36.26
N SER A 315 10.60 21.61 36.06
CA SER A 315 11.15 22.20 34.85
C SER A 315 12.68 22.25 34.92
N PRO A 316 13.41 21.72 33.93
CA PRO A 316 14.86 21.83 33.87
C PRO A 316 15.30 23.28 33.67
N ARG A 317 16.52 23.61 34.07
CA ARG A 317 17.08 24.96 33.85
C ARG A 317 17.69 25.05 32.47
N ILE A 318 17.31 26.08 31.73
CA ILE A 318 17.82 26.37 30.39
C ILE A 318 18.68 27.62 30.49
N ILE A 319 19.96 27.49 30.22
CA ILE A 319 20.96 28.53 30.46
C ILE A 319 21.66 28.89 29.17
N GLU A 320 21.81 30.17 28.94
CA GLU A 320 22.64 30.68 27.85
C GLU A 320 24.13 30.52 28.19
N VAL A 321 24.89 30.02 27.23
CA VAL A 321 26.32 29.76 27.40
C VAL A 321 27.13 31.00 27.02
N ASN A 322 27.91 31.51 27.97
CA ASN A 322 28.71 32.73 27.76
C ASN A 322 29.87 32.52 26.79
N ASP A 323 30.63 31.43 26.92
CA ASP A 323 31.73 31.07 26.00
C ASP A 323 31.22 30.06 24.96
N THR A 324 30.63 30.58 23.89
CA THR A 324 30.09 29.75 22.80
C THR A 324 31.19 29.07 22.00
N ARG A 325 32.41 29.62 21.95
CA ARG A 325 33.56 28.99 21.28
C ARG A 325 33.99 27.74 22.02
N TYR A 326 34.09 27.82 23.34
CA TYR A 326 34.39 26.66 24.18
C TYR A 326 33.29 25.59 24.08
N ALA A 327 32.02 26.00 24.04
CA ALA A 327 30.89 25.10 23.86
C ALA A 327 30.95 24.34 22.53
N VAL A 328 31.29 25.03 21.43
CA VAL A 328 31.48 24.42 20.10
C VAL A 328 32.65 23.45 20.10
N GLN A 329 33.79 23.84 20.70
CA GLN A 329 34.97 22.97 20.79
C GLN A 329 34.68 21.69 21.55
N THR A 330 34.04 21.78 22.72
CA THR A 330 33.68 20.60 23.52
C THR A 330 32.65 19.73 22.81
N ALA A 331 31.74 20.30 22.02
CA ALA A 331 30.82 19.54 21.17
C ALA A 331 31.53 18.83 20.01
N LEU A 332 32.51 19.48 19.37
CA LEU A 332 33.37 18.86 18.36
C LEU A 332 34.16 17.67 18.91
N GLN A 333 34.64 17.80 20.15
CA GLN A 333 35.33 16.74 20.87
C GLN A 333 34.41 15.66 21.43
N VAL A 334 33.08 15.77 21.29
CA VAL A 334 32.10 14.84 21.92
C VAL A 334 32.33 14.75 23.44
N ASN A 335 32.39 15.92 24.08
CA ASN A 335 32.72 16.06 25.49
C ASN A 335 31.76 17.04 26.21
N ILE A 336 31.75 16.96 27.54
CA ILE A 336 30.95 17.86 28.37
C ILE A 336 31.50 19.29 28.36
N ASN A 337 30.61 20.27 28.39
CA ASN A 337 31.00 21.66 28.64
C ASN A 337 31.06 21.92 30.15
N ASP A 338 32.26 22.01 30.68
CA ASP A 338 32.50 22.19 32.11
C ASP A 338 32.47 23.63 32.63
N GLU A 339 32.47 24.64 31.74
CA GLU A 339 32.53 26.05 32.12
C GLU A 339 31.16 26.65 32.51
N ILE A 340 30.05 25.97 32.19
CA ILE A 340 28.67 26.45 32.46
C ILE A 340 28.24 26.24 33.93
N ALA A 341 29.12 25.87 34.85
CA ALA A 341 28.77 25.87 36.27
C ALA A 341 28.27 27.28 36.67
N VAL A 342 26.95 27.43 36.83
CA VAL A 342 26.24 28.71 36.85
C VAL A 342 26.88 29.68 37.84
N SER A 343 26.95 30.96 37.46
CA SER A 343 27.20 32.07 38.39
C SER A 343 26.04 32.20 39.40
N GLY A 344 25.99 31.33 40.40
CA GLY A 344 24.89 31.24 41.36
C GLY A 344 25.26 30.36 42.56
N ILE A 345 24.83 29.10 42.55
CA ILE A 345 25.07 28.13 43.66
C ILE A 345 26.57 27.88 43.88
N TRP A 346 27.33 27.79 42.79
CA TRP A 346 28.75 27.42 42.81
C TRP A 346 29.71 28.62 42.73
N ASN A 347 29.24 29.80 42.33
CA ASN A 347 30.06 31.00 42.26
C ASN A 347 29.88 31.83 43.53
N VAL A 348 30.98 32.33 44.11
CA VAL A 348 30.98 33.13 45.35
C VAL A 348 30.32 34.50 45.15
N ARG A 349 30.17 34.97 43.90
CA ARG A 349 29.68 36.32 43.55
C ARG A 349 28.23 36.39 43.04
N GLY A 350 27.48 35.28 43.02
CA GLY A 350 26.07 35.25 42.57
C GLY A 350 25.07 35.59 43.68
N ASN A 351 23.79 35.80 43.32
CA ASN A 351 22.66 35.93 44.25
C ASN A 351 22.48 34.64 45.08
N ARG A 352 23.23 34.52 46.18
CA ARG A 352 23.06 33.44 47.17
C ARG A 352 21.98 33.84 48.18
N PRO A 353 21.21 32.88 48.72
CA PRO A 353 20.43 33.12 49.92
C PRO A 353 21.33 33.66 51.04
N ASP A 354 20.84 34.64 51.81
CA ASP A 354 21.62 35.32 52.85
C ASP A 354 22.11 34.33 53.92
N GLY A 355 23.41 34.07 53.97
CA GLY A 355 24.04 33.09 54.87
C GLY A 355 24.40 31.74 54.25
N PHE A 356 24.10 31.50 52.96
CA PHE A 356 24.50 30.26 52.28
C PHE A 356 25.98 30.27 51.87
N PRO A 357 26.84 29.36 52.39
CA PRO A 357 28.28 29.36 52.10
C PRO A 357 28.64 28.87 50.69
N GLY A 358 27.66 28.43 49.88
CA GLY A 358 27.85 27.77 48.58
C GLY A 358 27.65 26.26 48.68
N GLY A 359 27.35 25.61 47.54
CA GLY A 359 27.17 24.16 47.48
C GLY A 359 28.44 23.39 47.93
N PRO A 360 28.32 22.13 48.37
CA PRO A 360 29.48 21.30 48.72
C PRO A 360 30.34 21.03 47.48
N GLU A 361 31.57 21.55 47.43
CA GLU A 361 32.47 21.37 46.27
C GLU A 361 32.74 19.88 45.94
N THR A 362 32.59 19.02 46.94
CA THR A 362 32.63 17.55 46.84
C THR A 362 31.45 16.93 46.09
N MET A 363 30.49 17.73 45.64
CA MET A 363 29.36 17.31 44.81
C MET A 363 29.20 18.20 43.56
N LYS A 364 30.21 19.00 43.23
CA LYS A 364 30.09 20.05 42.20
C LYS A 364 29.63 19.54 40.83
N ARG A 365 29.97 18.30 40.45
CA ARG A 365 29.56 17.73 39.16
C ARG A 365 28.19 17.06 39.15
N PHE A 366 27.50 16.94 40.29
CA PHE A 366 26.27 16.14 40.41
C PHE A 366 25.13 16.66 39.53
N HIS A 367 25.05 17.97 39.31
CA HIS A 367 24.07 18.60 38.41
C HIS A 367 24.23 18.19 36.93
N ARG A 368 25.34 17.53 36.58
CA ARG A 368 25.62 16.97 35.25
C ARG A 368 25.56 15.46 35.21
N ILE A 369 25.41 14.79 36.34
CA ILE A 369 25.29 13.34 36.36
C ILE A 369 23.84 12.99 36.06
N VAL A 370 23.64 12.14 35.06
CA VAL A 370 22.35 11.55 34.73
C VAL A 370 22.41 10.03 34.86
N ASP A 371 21.33 9.44 35.36
CA ASP A 371 21.15 7.99 35.30
C ASP A 371 20.76 7.50 33.89
N LEU A 372 20.68 6.19 33.70
CA LEU A 372 20.29 5.57 32.43
C LEU A 372 18.89 5.98 31.94
N ASP A 373 17.93 6.15 32.85
CA ASP A 373 16.56 6.54 32.49
C ASP A 373 16.55 8.00 32.01
N GLU A 374 17.18 8.90 32.79
CA GLU A 374 17.37 10.31 32.46
C GLU A 374 18.12 10.46 31.12
N ALA A 375 19.23 9.74 30.93
CA ALA A 375 20.00 9.73 29.69
C ALA A 375 19.16 9.27 28.48
N SER A 376 18.37 8.20 28.64
CA SER A 376 17.52 7.67 27.56
C SER A 376 16.35 8.58 27.18
N ALA A 377 15.97 9.52 28.06
CA ALA A 377 14.91 10.48 27.79
C ALA A 377 15.37 11.52 26.76
N PHE A 378 16.61 12.01 26.91
CA PHE A 378 17.22 12.98 26.01
C PHE A 378 17.84 12.30 24.78
N PHE A 379 18.60 11.21 24.96
CA PHE A 379 19.25 10.44 23.89
C PHE A 379 18.24 9.58 23.11
N ARG A 380 17.27 10.24 22.48
CA ARG A 380 16.03 9.65 21.92
C ARG A 380 15.96 9.85 20.41
N LEU A 381 15.84 8.76 19.66
CA LEU A 381 15.51 8.78 18.24
C LEU A 381 13.99 9.00 18.06
N PRO A 382 13.54 9.61 16.94
CA PRO A 382 12.13 9.84 16.68
C PRO A 382 11.37 8.51 16.52
N VAL A 383 10.21 8.39 17.18
CA VAL A 383 9.38 7.17 17.18
C VAL A 383 8.03 7.46 16.49
N PRO A 384 7.90 7.23 15.17
CA PRO A 384 6.73 7.62 14.40
C PRO A 384 5.60 6.60 14.48
N ILE A 385 4.79 6.67 15.53
CA ILE A 385 3.85 5.60 15.86
C ILE A 385 2.54 5.68 15.07
N ASN A 386 2.06 6.90 14.79
CA ASN A 386 0.82 7.19 14.05
C ASN A 386 0.90 8.45 13.18
N GLN A 387 2.10 9.04 13.04
CA GLN A 387 2.28 10.29 12.30
C GLN A 387 3.68 10.31 11.64
N PRO A 388 3.81 10.92 10.45
CA PRO A 388 5.11 11.09 9.82
C PRO A 388 5.98 12.04 10.65
N CYS A 389 7.29 11.84 10.58
CA CYS A 389 8.34 12.61 11.23
C CYS A 389 8.84 13.61 10.20
N PRO A 390 8.55 14.90 10.37
CA PRO A 390 8.91 15.89 9.37
C PRO A 390 10.42 16.00 9.21
N GLY A 391 10.86 16.17 7.96
CA GLY A 391 12.26 16.44 7.61
C GLY A 391 13.21 15.25 7.68
N VAL A 392 12.75 14.06 8.10
CA VAL A 392 13.59 12.85 8.22
C VAL A 392 13.14 11.78 7.22
N ARG A 393 14.11 11.05 6.66
CA ARG A 393 13.85 9.97 5.70
C ARG A 393 13.26 8.74 6.38
N TYR A 394 12.22 8.16 5.78
CA TYR A 394 11.62 6.90 6.19
C TYR A 394 12.24 5.69 5.49
N ASP A 395 12.28 4.56 6.20
CA ASP A 395 12.66 3.27 5.64
C ASP A 395 11.46 2.66 4.92
N SER A 396 11.25 3.08 3.67
CA SER A 396 10.10 2.72 2.84
C SER A 396 10.08 1.27 2.34
N GLY A 397 10.90 0.37 2.90
CA GLY A 397 10.92 -1.06 2.50
C GLY A 397 11.41 -1.30 1.07
N SER A 398 12.03 -0.30 0.42
CA SER A 398 12.41 -0.32 -1.00
C SER A 398 13.53 -1.32 -1.35
N ALA A 399 13.91 -2.23 -0.45
CA ALA A 399 14.69 -3.42 -0.81
C ALA A 399 13.85 -4.47 -1.57
N PHE A 400 12.52 -4.37 -1.55
CA PHE A 400 11.66 -4.89 -2.63
C PHE A 400 11.14 -3.72 -3.47
N VAL A 401 12.06 -2.96 -4.05
CA VAL A 401 11.86 -2.63 -5.47
C VAL A 401 11.79 -4.01 -6.12
N ALA A 402 10.58 -4.49 -6.41
CA ALA A 402 10.41 -5.35 -7.59
C ALA A 402 11.29 -4.69 -8.63
N GLU A 403 12.36 -5.38 -9.07
CA GLU A 403 13.37 -4.83 -9.97
C GLU A 403 12.70 -3.79 -10.84
N LYS A 404 13.15 -2.52 -10.81
CA LYS A 404 12.59 -1.49 -11.69
C LYS A 404 12.55 -2.14 -13.06
N SER A 405 11.37 -2.59 -13.47
CA SER A 405 11.34 -3.49 -14.59
C SER A 405 11.73 -2.61 -15.74
N LYS A 406 12.62 -3.10 -16.60
CA LYS A 406 12.93 -2.41 -17.84
C LYS A 406 11.71 -2.40 -18.80
N GLY A 407 10.52 -2.70 -18.28
CA GLY A 407 9.29 -2.96 -18.99
C GLY A 407 8.30 -1.79 -18.95
N GLN A 408 7.21 -1.98 -19.68
CA GLN A 408 6.12 -1.03 -19.82
C GLN A 408 5.37 -0.87 -18.48
N THR A 409 5.25 0.37 -17.99
CA THR A 409 4.51 0.65 -16.73
C THR A 409 3.22 1.42 -16.95
N ILE A 410 2.29 1.21 -16.03
CA ILE A 410 1.03 1.95 -15.87
C ILE A 410 1.16 2.89 -14.67
N ASN A 411 0.99 4.19 -14.91
CA ASN A 411 0.99 5.21 -13.87
C ASN A 411 -0.41 5.31 -13.25
N ILE A 412 -0.50 5.09 -11.94
CA ILE A 412 -1.74 5.25 -11.16
C ILE A 412 -1.89 6.71 -10.69
N GLY A 413 -0.79 7.28 -10.23
CA GLY A 413 -0.72 8.64 -9.71
C GLY A 413 0.55 8.84 -8.88
N HIS A 414 0.39 9.37 -7.68
CA HIS A 414 1.51 9.68 -6.78
C HIS A 414 1.28 9.12 -5.39
N TYR A 415 2.33 8.65 -4.72
CA TYR A 415 2.22 8.23 -3.33
C TYR A 415 1.77 9.40 -2.45
N TYR A 416 0.99 9.08 -1.42
CA TYR A 416 0.41 10.06 -0.51
C TYR A 416 0.86 9.79 0.92
N ARG A 417 1.58 10.75 1.52
CA ARG A 417 2.09 10.70 2.89
C ARG A 417 1.63 11.96 3.63
N ASN A 418 0.36 11.98 4.03
CA ASN A 418 -0.41 13.17 4.51
C ASN A 418 -0.57 14.32 3.50
N VAL A 419 0.35 14.45 2.56
CA VAL A 419 0.25 15.27 1.36
C VAL A 419 0.63 14.44 0.15
N LYS A 420 0.14 14.85 -1.03
CA LYS A 420 0.58 14.28 -2.31
C LYS A 420 2.10 14.49 -2.44
N THR A 421 2.84 13.41 -2.64
CA THR A 421 4.29 13.47 -2.86
C THR A 421 4.62 13.62 -4.35
N ASN A 422 5.88 13.90 -4.68
CA ASN A 422 6.38 13.87 -6.06
C ASN A 422 6.81 12.46 -6.51
N GLU A 423 6.63 11.43 -5.65
CA GLU A 423 6.99 10.06 -5.97
C GLU A 423 5.85 9.42 -6.77
N ILE A 424 6.14 9.06 -8.02
CA ILE A 424 5.17 8.41 -8.91
C ILE A 424 4.87 7.01 -8.37
N CYS A 425 3.57 6.69 -8.31
CA CYS A 425 3.09 5.34 -8.06
C CYS A 425 2.70 4.71 -9.40
N ASP A 426 3.51 3.77 -9.85
CA ASP A 426 3.28 2.97 -11.05
C ASP A 426 3.42 1.47 -10.75
N PHE A 427 3.02 0.66 -11.73
CA PHE A 427 3.21 -0.78 -11.68
C PHE A 427 3.48 -1.34 -13.07
N ASP A 428 4.14 -2.50 -13.10
CA ASP A 428 4.43 -3.21 -14.35
C ASP A 428 3.13 -3.69 -14.99
N ILE A 429 2.93 -3.39 -16.27
CA ILE A 429 1.72 -3.77 -17.00
C ILE A 429 1.46 -5.27 -16.93
N GLU A 430 2.50 -6.10 -16.86
CA GLU A 430 2.40 -7.56 -16.76
C GLU A 430 1.69 -8.03 -15.48
N GLN A 431 1.66 -7.20 -14.43
CA GLN A 431 0.92 -7.52 -13.21
C GLN A 431 -0.59 -7.59 -13.43
N LEU A 432 -1.14 -6.98 -14.49
CA LEU A 432 -2.58 -7.11 -14.82
C LEU A 432 -2.97 -8.52 -15.23
N LYS A 433 -2.02 -9.39 -15.61
CA LYS A 433 -2.29 -10.83 -15.78
C LYS A 433 -2.76 -11.46 -14.47
N THR A 434 -2.41 -10.89 -13.31
CA THR A 434 -2.91 -11.35 -12.01
C THR A 434 -4.19 -10.66 -11.54
N HIS A 435 -4.81 -9.88 -12.45
CA HIS A 435 -6.08 -9.17 -12.28
C HIS A 435 -6.04 -8.03 -11.25
N LEU A 436 -6.90 -7.04 -11.45
CA LEU A 436 -7.01 -5.84 -10.64
C LEU A 436 -8.45 -5.66 -10.15
N LEU A 437 -8.59 -5.38 -8.86
CA LEU A 437 -9.85 -5.01 -8.24
C LEU A 437 -9.85 -3.50 -7.92
N VAL A 438 -10.83 -2.76 -8.41
CA VAL A 438 -11.01 -1.32 -8.16
C VAL A 438 -12.34 -1.08 -7.44
N VAL A 439 -12.28 -0.66 -6.18
CA VAL A 439 -13.48 -0.54 -5.33
C VAL A 439 -13.58 0.83 -4.68
N GLY A 440 -14.80 1.30 -4.45
CA GLY A 440 -15.08 2.59 -3.80
C GLY A 440 -16.51 3.06 -4.02
N GLY A 441 -17.04 3.88 -3.12
CA GLY A 441 -18.38 4.44 -3.22
C GLY A 441 -18.59 5.37 -4.42
N SER A 442 -19.82 5.82 -4.63
CA SER A 442 -20.13 6.81 -5.67
C SER A 442 -19.31 8.10 -5.50
N GLY A 443 -18.83 8.65 -6.62
CA GLY A 443 -18.01 9.87 -6.65
C GLY A 443 -16.61 9.76 -6.03
N SER A 444 -16.13 8.55 -5.69
CA SER A 444 -14.82 8.34 -5.06
C SER A 444 -13.62 8.40 -6.02
N GLY A 445 -13.86 8.34 -7.33
CA GLY A 445 -12.82 8.43 -8.36
C GLY A 445 -12.63 7.17 -9.22
N LYS A 446 -13.34 6.07 -8.96
CA LYS A 446 -13.22 4.79 -9.72
C LYS A 446 -13.17 4.97 -11.24
N THR A 447 -14.23 5.51 -11.85
CA THR A 447 -14.31 5.70 -13.31
C THR A 447 -13.17 6.56 -13.83
N THR A 448 -12.74 7.58 -13.08
CA THR A 448 -11.60 8.43 -13.47
C THR A 448 -10.29 7.65 -13.47
N THR A 449 -10.05 6.83 -12.44
CA THR A 449 -8.91 5.91 -12.37
C THR A 449 -8.95 4.91 -13.53
N THR A 450 -10.11 4.31 -13.80
CA THR A 450 -10.27 3.37 -14.91
C THR A 450 -10.03 4.01 -16.27
N PHE A 451 -10.51 5.24 -16.51
CA PHE A 451 -10.22 5.96 -17.76
C PHE A 451 -8.71 6.20 -17.94
N ASN A 452 -8.01 6.54 -16.86
CA ASN A 452 -6.55 6.68 -16.88
C ASN A 452 -5.85 5.37 -17.23
N LEU A 453 -6.34 4.23 -16.69
CA LEU A 453 -5.81 2.89 -16.98
C LEU A 453 -6.04 2.51 -18.45
N LEU A 454 -7.29 2.56 -18.93
CA LEU A 454 -7.66 2.18 -20.30
C LEU A 454 -6.95 3.03 -21.36
N THR A 455 -6.82 4.34 -21.10
CA THR A 455 -6.09 5.25 -22.02
C THR A 455 -4.62 4.89 -22.10
N GLN A 456 -3.98 4.51 -21.00
CA GLN A 456 -2.58 4.04 -21.02
C GLN A 456 -2.44 2.67 -21.69
N LEU A 457 -3.35 1.74 -21.43
CA LEU A 457 -3.35 0.41 -22.07
C LEU A 457 -3.35 0.53 -23.59
N TRP A 458 -4.30 1.28 -24.15
CA TRP A 458 -4.40 1.43 -25.59
C TRP A 458 -3.41 2.47 -26.16
N GLY A 459 -3.46 3.70 -25.66
CA GLY A 459 -2.73 4.83 -26.24
C GLY A 459 -1.21 4.78 -26.06
N LYS A 460 -0.71 4.14 -24.99
CA LYS A 460 0.74 4.02 -24.73
C LYS A 460 1.26 2.63 -25.08
N HIS A 461 0.51 1.57 -24.80
CA HIS A 461 1.01 0.20 -24.87
C HIS A 461 0.37 -0.66 -25.97
N GLY A 462 -0.69 -0.18 -26.63
CA GLY A 462 -1.38 -0.93 -27.69
C GLY A 462 -2.09 -2.20 -27.21
N ILE A 463 -2.43 -2.27 -25.91
CA ILE A 463 -3.16 -3.41 -25.33
C ILE A 463 -4.67 -3.16 -25.50
N PRO A 464 -5.38 -3.98 -26.31
CA PRO A 464 -6.82 -3.90 -26.47
C PRO A 464 -7.55 -4.32 -25.19
N PHE A 465 -8.80 -3.88 -25.05
CA PHE A 465 -9.64 -4.20 -23.91
C PHE A 465 -11.11 -4.32 -24.30
N MET A 466 -11.91 -5.02 -23.48
CA MET A 466 -13.38 -4.94 -23.55
C MET A 466 -13.95 -4.46 -22.23
N VAL A 467 -14.90 -3.52 -22.29
CA VAL A 467 -15.62 -3.02 -21.11
C VAL A 467 -17.06 -3.50 -21.16
N PHE A 468 -17.53 -4.12 -20.07
CA PHE A 468 -18.96 -4.29 -19.80
C PHE A 468 -19.45 -3.11 -18.98
N ASP A 469 -20.26 -2.22 -19.58
CA ASP A 469 -20.85 -1.05 -18.92
C ASP A 469 -22.35 -1.31 -18.67
N PRO A 470 -22.75 -1.78 -17.46
CA PRO A 470 -24.15 -2.08 -17.16
C PRO A 470 -25.01 -0.85 -16.87
N LYS A 471 -24.42 0.35 -16.85
CA LYS A 471 -25.13 1.58 -16.48
C LYS A 471 -26.12 2.00 -17.57
N VAL A 472 -27.28 2.48 -17.14
CA VAL A 472 -28.28 3.08 -18.06
C VAL A 472 -27.73 4.37 -18.69
N THR A 473 -26.91 5.10 -17.96
CA THR A 473 -26.16 6.26 -18.49
C THR A 473 -24.72 5.81 -18.78
N PRO A 474 -24.39 5.52 -20.05
CA PRO A 474 -23.09 4.97 -20.40
C PRO A 474 -21.99 6.02 -20.26
N GLU A 475 -20.97 5.67 -19.48
CA GLU A 475 -19.85 6.58 -19.20
C GLU A 475 -18.69 6.33 -20.16
N TYR A 476 -18.44 5.09 -20.56
CA TYR A 476 -17.21 4.72 -21.28
C TYR A 476 -17.20 5.18 -22.74
N ARG A 477 -18.35 5.37 -23.39
CA ARG A 477 -18.42 5.89 -24.78
C ARG A 477 -17.70 7.21 -24.98
N TYR A 478 -17.57 8.01 -23.92
CA TYR A 478 -16.87 9.29 -23.96
C TYR A 478 -15.37 9.14 -24.30
N LEU A 479 -14.78 7.96 -24.07
CA LEU A 479 -13.41 7.66 -24.50
C LEU A 479 -13.23 7.86 -26.00
N LYS A 480 -14.27 7.65 -26.83
CA LYS A 480 -14.23 7.84 -28.29
C LYS A 480 -13.88 9.28 -28.71
N ARG A 481 -14.06 10.27 -27.83
CA ARG A 481 -13.65 11.67 -28.08
C ARG A 481 -12.14 11.87 -28.04
N LEU A 482 -11.42 11.00 -27.34
CA LEU A 482 -9.98 11.14 -27.15
C LEU A 482 -9.24 10.67 -28.41
N PRO A 483 -8.15 11.35 -28.82
CA PRO A 483 -7.44 11.04 -30.07
C PRO A 483 -6.99 9.57 -30.17
N GLU A 484 -6.67 8.96 -29.03
CA GLU A 484 -6.20 7.57 -28.93
C GLU A 484 -7.28 6.57 -29.37
N PHE A 485 -8.56 6.90 -29.22
CA PHE A 485 -9.69 5.98 -29.43
C PHE A 485 -10.55 6.32 -30.64
N GLU A 486 -10.43 7.53 -31.18
CA GLU A 486 -11.29 8.08 -32.23
C GLU A 486 -11.52 7.11 -33.40
N LYS A 487 -10.48 6.38 -33.82
CA LYS A 487 -10.55 5.45 -34.96
C LYS A 487 -10.94 4.02 -34.56
N ASP A 488 -10.34 3.50 -33.49
CA ASP A 488 -10.35 2.04 -33.25
C ASP A 488 -11.38 1.56 -32.23
N LEU A 489 -11.86 2.44 -31.33
CA LEU A 489 -12.78 2.02 -30.26
C LEU A 489 -14.16 1.64 -30.83
N LEU A 490 -14.56 0.38 -30.65
CA LEU A 490 -15.86 -0.14 -31.04
C LEU A 490 -16.85 -0.01 -29.88
N ILE A 491 -18.09 0.38 -30.18
CA ILE A 491 -19.17 0.54 -29.20
C ILE A 491 -20.37 -0.26 -29.67
N PHE A 492 -20.77 -1.25 -28.89
CA PHE A 492 -21.97 -2.05 -29.13
C PHE A 492 -23.01 -1.78 -28.06
N THR A 493 -24.28 -1.77 -28.47
CA THR A 493 -25.45 -1.61 -27.61
C THR A 493 -26.32 -2.88 -27.64
N PRO A 494 -25.90 -3.99 -27.00
CA PRO A 494 -26.69 -5.22 -26.86
C PRO A 494 -28.16 -4.97 -26.50
N GLY A 495 -29.08 -5.54 -27.28
CA GLY A 495 -30.53 -5.38 -27.08
C GLY A 495 -31.14 -4.07 -27.58
N GLN A 496 -30.34 -3.11 -28.07
CA GLN A 496 -30.83 -1.85 -28.64
C GLN A 496 -30.64 -1.84 -30.16
N GLU A 497 -31.74 -2.00 -30.88
CA GLU A 497 -31.73 -2.27 -32.33
C GLU A 497 -31.41 -1.05 -33.20
N PHE A 498 -31.56 0.16 -32.67
CA PHE A 498 -31.46 1.41 -33.44
C PHE A 498 -30.14 2.15 -33.29
N ILE A 499 -29.20 1.63 -32.49
CA ILE A 499 -27.89 2.25 -32.26
C ILE A 499 -26.82 1.37 -32.92
N THR A 500 -26.21 0.45 -32.18
CA THR A 500 -25.15 -0.44 -32.69
C THR A 500 -25.35 -1.86 -32.13
N PRO A 501 -26.36 -2.59 -32.62
CA PRO A 501 -26.72 -3.90 -32.06
C PRO A 501 -25.63 -4.95 -32.26
N LEU A 502 -25.48 -5.85 -31.28
CA LEU A 502 -24.68 -7.08 -31.41
C LEU A 502 -25.57 -8.29 -31.73
N ARG A 503 -25.01 -9.26 -32.45
CA ARG A 503 -25.66 -10.50 -32.88
C ARG A 503 -24.69 -11.66 -32.66
N MET A 504 -25.14 -12.70 -31.96
CA MET A 504 -24.33 -13.88 -31.65
C MET A 504 -25.19 -15.13 -31.50
N ASN A 505 -24.62 -16.29 -31.87
CA ASN A 505 -25.13 -17.58 -31.42
C ASN A 505 -24.32 -18.06 -30.21
N PRO A 506 -24.88 -18.20 -29.01
CA PRO A 506 -24.13 -18.73 -27.88
C PRO A 506 -23.75 -20.20 -28.04
N PHE A 507 -24.43 -20.97 -28.90
CA PHE A 507 -24.10 -22.37 -29.18
C PHE A 507 -23.04 -22.54 -30.28
N ASP A 508 -22.38 -21.46 -30.70
CA ASP A 508 -21.30 -21.57 -31.67
C ASP A 508 -20.01 -22.06 -31.00
N VAL A 509 -19.31 -23.02 -31.62
CA VAL A 509 -18.14 -23.68 -31.02
C VAL A 509 -16.87 -23.22 -31.75
N ILE A 510 -15.98 -22.54 -31.02
CA ILE A 510 -14.71 -22.05 -31.58
C ILE A 510 -13.86 -23.21 -32.11
N PRO A 511 -13.22 -23.08 -33.29
CA PRO A 511 -12.33 -24.09 -33.83
C PRO A 511 -11.29 -24.62 -32.82
N GLY A 512 -11.22 -25.95 -32.67
CA GLY A 512 -10.30 -26.63 -31.74
C GLY A 512 -10.80 -26.78 -30.30
N ILE A 513 -11.98 -26.26 -29.95
CA ILE A 513 -12.58 -26.47 -28.63
C ILE A 513 -13.44 -27.73 -28.63
N PRO A 514 -13.23 -28.68 -27.69
CA PRO A 514 -14.10 -29.84 -27.55
C PRO A 514 -15.55 -29.43 -27.24
N VAL A 515 -16.51 -30.01 -27.97
CA VAL A 515 -17.93 -29.63 -27.85
C VAL A 515 -18.48 -29.88 -26.44
N GLN A 516 -18.04 -30.97 -25.78
CA GLN A 516 -18.44 -31.28 -24.42
C GLN A 516 -18.07 -30.16 -23.44
N GLU A 517 -16.87 -29.60 -23.56
CA GLU A 517 -16.44 -28.50 -22.70
C GLU A 517 -17.26 -27.23 -22.94
N HIS A 518 -17.54 -26.92 -24.21
CA HIS A 518 -18.37 -25.76 -24.58
C HIS A 518 -19.80 -25.92 -24.05
N ILE A 519 -20.41 -27.09 -24.20
CA ILE A 519 -21.74 -27.41 -23.64
C ILE A 519 -21.79 -27.17 -22.13
N SER A 520 -20.80 -27.69 -21.39
CA SER A 520 -20.75 -27.50 -19.93
C SER A 520 -20.65 -26.02 -19.55
N ARG A 521 -19.87 -25.22 -20.28
CA ARG A 521 -19.75 -23.77 -20.02
C ARG A 521 -21.01 -23.00 -20.33
N ILE A 522 -21.69 -23.31 -21.44
CA ILE A 522 -22.97 -22.69 -21.80
C ILE A 522 -24.04 -23.05 -20.77
N PHE A 523 -24.06 -24.31 -20.31
CA PHE A 523 -24.93 -24.73 -19.22
C PHE A 523 -24.68 -23.93 -17.94
N ASP A 524 -23.42 -23.79 -17.53
CA ASP A 524 -23.03 -22.96 -16.39
C ASP A 524 -23.47 -21.50 -16.56
N CYS A 525 -23.44 -20.94 -17.78
CA CYS A 525 -23.94 -19.59 -18.04
C CYS A 525 -25.44 -19.45 -17.74
N PHE A 526 -26.25 -20.44 -18.12
CA PHE A 526 -27.69 -20.46 -17.80
C PHE A 526 -27.92 -20.57 -16.30
N MET A 527 -27.17 -21.44 -15.60
CA MET A 527 -27.27 -21.62 -14.16
C MET A 527 -26.83 -20.38 -13.37
N GLY A 528 -25.81 -19.65 -13.84
CA GLY A 528 -25.33 -18.44 -13.18
C GLY A 528 -26.24 -17.23 -13.33
N ALA A 529 -26.92 -17.11 -14.48
CA ALA A 529 -27.71 -15.91 -14.81
C ALA A 529 -29.22 -16.07 -14.59
N LEU A 530 -29.77 -17.27 -14.72
CA LEU A 530 -31.21 -17.54 -14.62
C LEU A 530 -31.56 -18.27 -13.31
N PRO A 531 -32.70 -17.97 -12.67
CA PRO A 531 -33.12 -18.62 -11.42
C PRO A 531 -33.70 -20.02 -11.69
N LEU A 532 -32.85 -21.03 -11.89
CA LEU A 532 -33.25 -22.38 -12.33
C LEU A 532 -33.25 -23.39 -11.17
N GLU A 533 -34.40 -23.58 -10.52
CA GLU A 533 -34.60 -24.60 -9.47
C GLU A 533 -34.70 -26.02 -10.02
N ASN A 534 -34.31 -27.01 -9.24
CA ASN A 534 -34.59 -28.41 -9.57
C ASN A 534 -36.11 -28.63 -9.76
N PRO A 535 -36.56 -29.33 -10.82
CA PRO A 535 -35.78 -30.11 -11.80
C PRO A 535 -35.44 -29.36 -13.11
N LEU A 536 -35.63 -28.04 -13.19
CA LEU A 536 -35.47 -27.25 -14.42
C LEU A 536 -34.10 -27.40 -15.12
N PRO A 537 -32.95 -27.43 -14.40
CA PRO A 537 -31.63 -27.59 -15.02
C PRO A 537 -31.49 -28.86 -15.87
N ALA A 538 -32.09 -29.98 -15.45
CA ALA A 538 -32.00 -31.25 -16.16
C ALA A 538 -32.57 -31.14 -17.59
N PHE A 539 -33.68 -30.41 -17.77
CA PHE A 539 -34.29 -30.18 -19.08
C PHE A 539 -33.40 -29.34 -19.99
N ILE A 540 -32.66 -28.38 -19.42
CA ILE A 540 -31.73 -27.53 -20.17
C ILE A 540 -30.55 -28.36 -20.65
N GLN A 541 -29.91 -29.14 -19.76
CA GLN A 541 -28.80 -30.02 -20.11
C GLN A 541 -29.20 -31.02 -21.20
N GLU A 542 -30.30 -31.76 -20.98
CA GLU A 542 -30.79 -32.78 -21.93
C GLU A 542 -31.15 -32.15 -23.29
N ALA A 543 -31.72 -30.95 -23.31
CA ALA A 543 -32.04 -30.27 -24.57
C ALA A 543 -30.78 -29.85 -25.35
N ILE A 544 -29.75 -29.35 -24.66
CA ILE A 544 -28.49 -28.95 -25.30
C ILE A 544 -27.81 -30.19 -25.91
N ASP A 545 -27.62 -31.25 -25.12
CA ASP A 545 -26.99 -32.50 -25.55
C ASP A 545 -27.71 -33.09 -26.77
N TYR A 546 -29.03 -33.20 -26.68
CA TYR A 546 -29.87 -33.71 -27.76
C TYR A 546 -29.71 -32.91 -29.07
N LEU A 547 -29.64 -31.58 -28.99
CA LEU A 547 -29.56 -30.75 -30.19
C LEU A 547 -28.21 -30.85 -30.89
N TYR A 548 -27.12 -30.93 -30.14
CA TYR A 548 -25.80 -31.19 -30.70
C TYR A 548 -25.73 -32.59 -31.35
N GLU A 549 -26.19 -33.64 -30.66
CA GLU A 549 -26.23 -35.00 -31.24
C GLU A 549 -27.11 -35.07 -32.49
N LYS A 550 -28.28 -34.42 -32.47
CA LYS A 550 -29.18 -34.33 -33.62
C LYS A 550 -28.49 -33.63 -34.82
N LYS A 551 -27.60 -32.69 -34.56
CA LYS A 551 -26.77 -32.02 -35.58
C LYS A 551 -25.46 -32.77 -35.88
N ARG A 552 -25.38 -34.04 -35.46
CA ARG A 552 -24.29 -35.00 -35.73
C ARG A 552 -22.98 -34.73 -35.00
N TRP A 553 -23.00 -33.91 -33.96
CA TRP A 553 -21.86 -33.80 -33.07
C TRP A 553 -21.77 -35.08 -32.23
N GLN A 554 -20.56 -35.62 -32.12
CA GLN A 554 -20.28 -36.70 -31.20
C GLN A 554 -19.78 -36.06 -29.91
N LEU A 555 -20.61 -36.01 -28.86
CA LEU A 555 -20.31 -35.21 -27.67
C LEU A 555 -18.91 -35.50 -27.09
N ALA A 556 -18.50 -36.77 -27.06
CA ALA A 556 -17.21 -37.19 -26.53
C ALA A 556 -15.99 -36.93 -27.43
N TYR A 557 -16.18 -36.66 -28.73
CA TYR A 557 -15.09 -36.67 -29.71
C TYR A 557 -15.04 -35.45 -30.64
N SER A 558 -16.16 -34.75 -30.81
CA SER A 558 -16.24 -33.61 -31.71
C SER A 558 -15.67 -32.35 -31.08
N GLN A 559 -15.13 -31.50 -31.94
CA GLN A 559 -14.61 -30.18 -31.58
C GLN A 559 -15.02 -29.14 -32.62
N GLY A 560 -14.96 -27.86 -32.25
CA GLY A 560 -15.22 -26.78 -33.18
C GLY A 560 -14.34 -26.89 -34.42
N GLY A 561 -14.89 -26.55 -35.58
CA GLY A 561 -14.19 -26.65 -36.87
C GLY A 561 -14.26 -28.04 -37.53
N ASP A 562 -14.82 -29.05 -36.84
CA ASP A 562 -15.07 -30.35 -37.45
C ASP A 562 -16.01 -30.23 -38.67
N LEU A 563 -15.72 -31.05 -39.68
CA LEU A 563 -16.46 -31.09 -40.93
C LEU A 563 -17.31 -32.37 -40.99
N ASP A 564 -18.47 -32.26 -41.60
CA ASP A 564 -19.28 -33.39 -41.99
C ASP A 564 -18.62 -34.20 -43.12
N LYS A 565 -19.20 -35.35 -43.45
CA LYS A 565 -18.72 -36.23 -44.52
C LYS A 565 -18.64 -35.59 -45.92
N ASN A 566 -19.25 -34.41 -46.12
CA ASN A 566 -19.23 -33.65 -47.37
C ASN A 566 -18.25 -32.47 -47.31
N GLY A 567 -17.45 -32.36 -46.25
CA GLY A 567 -16.51 -31.26 -46.04
C GLY A 567 -17.17 -29.95 -45.62
N GLN A 568 -18.42 -29.98 -45.14
CA GLN A 568 -19.14 -28.79 -44.65
C GLN A 568 -19.04 -28.72 -43.13
N SER A 569 -18.91 -27.52 -42.55
CA SER A 569 -18.92 -27.36 -41.08
C SER A 569 -20.18 -27.95 -40.46
N LEU A 570 -20.03 -28.61 -39.31
CA LEU A 570 -21.19 -29.11 -38.56
C LEU A 570 -22.10 -27.94 -38.17
N GLU A 571 -23.41 -28.14 -38.35
CA GLU A 571 -24.40 -27.14 -37.92
C GLU A 571 -24.44 -27.07 -36.39
N VAL A 572 -24.62 -25.88 -35.85
CA VAL A 572 -24.78 -25.65 -34.41
C VAL A 572 -26.26 -25.45 -34.03
N PRO A 573 -26.66 -25.75 -32.79
CA PRO A 573 -27.98 -25.39 -32.26
C PRO A 573 -28.27 -23.89 -32.33
N THR A 574 -29.55 -23.54 -32.32
CA THR A 574 -30.01 -22.15 -32.23
C THR A 574 -30.87 -21.94 -30.98
N MET A 575 -30.95 -20.71 -30.48
CA MET A 575 -31.78 -20.37 -29.32
C MET A 575 -33.27 -20.79 -29.46
N PRO A 576 -33.91 -20.64 -30.64
CA PRO A 576 -35.28 -21.14 -30.85
C PRO A 576 -35.38 -22.67 -30.79
N GLU A 577 -34.45 -23.40 -31.42
CA GLU A 577 -34.42 -24.87 -31.35
C GLU A 577 -34.26 -25.36 -29.91
N PHE A 578 -33.37 -24.71 -29.13
CA PHE A 578 -33.18 -24.95 -27.71
C PHE A 578 -34.46 -24.72 -26.91
N TYR A 579 -35.07 -23.55 -27.06
CA TYR A 579 -36.31 -23.21 -26.37
C TYR A 579 -37.43 -24.23 -26.65
N ASP A 580 -37.68 -24.54 -27.93
CA ASP A 580 -38.73 -25.49 -28.31
C ASP A 580 -38.44 -26.88 -27.75
N LYS A 581 -37.18 -27.32 -27.78
CA LYS A 581 -36.79 -28.64 -27.29
C LYS A 581 -36.93 -28.76 -25.77
N VAL A 582 -36.52 -27.74 -25.02
CA VAL A 582 -36.68 -27.70 -23.56
C VAL A 582 -38.16 -27.83 -23.17
N LEU A 583 -39.05 -27.13 -23.86
CA LEU A 583 -40.49 -27.20 -23.59
C LEU A 583 -41.13 -28.54 -24.02
N ASP A 584 -40.62 -29.16 -25.08
CA ASP A 584 -41.03 -30.51 -25.53
C ASP A 584 -40.66 -31.58 -24.49
N LEU A 585 -39.44 -31.54 -23.96
CA LEU A 585 -38.98 -32.49 -22.94
C LEU A 585 -39.79 -32.37 -21.64
N ALA A 586 -40.06 -31.14 -21.19
CA ALA A 586 -40.90 -30.90 -20.01
C ALA A 586 -42.29 -31.54 -20.13
N GLN A 587 -42.86 -31.56 -21.34
CA GLN A 587 -44.18 -32.13 -21.59
C GLN A 587 -44.15 -33.66 -21.77
N LYS A 588 -43.09 -34.21 -22.36
CA LYS A 588 -42.95 -35.66 -22.61
C LYS A 588 -42.55 -36.45 -21.37
N ASN A 589 -41.59 -35.94 -20.59
CA ASN A 589 -41.02 -36.68 -19.45
C ASN A 589 -42.04 -36.85 -18.30
N TYR A 590 -43.11 -36.04 -18.27
CA TYR A 590 -44.23 -36.14 -17.33
C TYR A 590 -45.58 -36.42 -18.01
N GLY A 591 -45.58 -37.07 -19.18
CA GLY A 591 -46.82 -37.33 -19.94
C GLY A 591 -47.93 -38.08 -19.20
N SER A 592 -47.61 -38.76 -18.09
CA SER A 592 -48.58 -39.42 -17.19
C SER A 592 -49.22 -38.48 -16.14
N ASP A 593 -48.59 -37.35 -15.83
CA ASP A 593 -49.09 -36.30 -14.93
C ASP A 593 -49.02 -34.94 -15.65
N LYS A 594 -50.08 -34.68 -16.42
CA LYS A 594 -50.16 -33.51 -17.30
C LYS A 594 -50.10 -32.18 -16.52
N GLU A 595 -50.60 -32.13 -15.29
CA GLU A 595 -50.54 -30.91 -14.48
C GLU A 595 -49.10 -30.57 -14.09
N VAL A 596 -48.31 -31.57 -13.68
CA VAL A 596 -46.89 -31.37 -13.35
C VAL A 596 -46.11 -30.93 -14.58
N GLY A 597 -46.32 -31.59 -15.72
CA GLY A 597 -45.70 -31.21 -17.00
C GLY A 597 -46.03 -29.78 -17.43
N ASP A 598 -47.31 -29.37 -17.33
CA ASP A 598 -47.74 -28.00 -17.68
C ASP A 598 -47.15 -26.94 -16.74
N ARG A 599 -47.00 -27.23 -15.44
CA ARG A 599 -46.33 -26.34 -14.48
C ARG A 599 -44.85 -26.16 -14.80
N ILE A 600 -44.11 -27.24 -15.04
CA ILE A 600 -42.68 -27.19 -15.39
C ILE A 600 -42.47 -26.45 -16.71
N LYS A 601 -43.28 -26.76 -17.73
CA LYS A 601 -43.27 -26.06 -19.01
C LYS A 601 -43.55 -24.57 -18.85
N GLY A 602 -44.52 -24.20 -18.01
CA GLY A 602 -44.81 -22.81 -17.68
C GLY A 602 -43.62 -22.09 -17.02
N ALA A 603 -42.95 -22.75 -16.09
CA ALA A 603 -41.77 -22.22 -15.39
C ALA A 603 -40.56 -22.00 -16.30
N LEU A 604 -40.28 -22.94 -17.21
CA LEU A 604 -39.22 -22.82 -18.23
C LEU A 604 -39.55 -21.73 -19.24
N LYS A 605 -40.82 -21.69 -19.71
CA LYS A 605 -41.28 -20.64 -20.63
C LYS A 605 -41.10 -19.25 -20.04
N ALA A 606 -41.44 -19.04 -18.78
CA ALA A 606 -41.30 -17.73 -18.12
C ALA A 606 -39.86 -17.22 -18.09
N ARG A 607 -38.87 -18.12 -18.03
CA ARG A 607 -37.44 -17.78 -17.94
C ARG A 607 -36.77 -17.63 -19.30
N LEU A 608 -37.14 -18.47 -20.28
CA LEU A 608 -36.43 -18.56 -21.56
C LEU A 608 -37.11 -17.78 -22.70
N TYR A 609 -38.41 -17.46 -22.60
CA TYR A 609 -39.16 -16.87 -23.71
C TYR A 609 -38.56 -15.56 -24.24
N ARG A 610 -37.99 -14.71 -23.36
CA ARG A 610 -37.37 -13.45 -23.79
C ARG A 610 -36.20 -13.66 -24.75
N LEU A 611 -35.48 -14.78 -24.64
CA LEU A 611 -34.33 -15.12 -25.49
C LEU A 611 -34.75 -15.50 -26.92
N VAL A 612 -36.03 -15.80 -27.15
CA VAL A 612 -36.60 -16.18 -28.45
C VAL A 612 -37.71 -15.25 -28.94
N ALA A 613 -38.11 -14.28 -28.12
CA ALA A 613 -39.12 -13.29 -28.50
C ALA A 613 -38.61 -12.40 -29.64
N ASN A 614 -39.53 -11.78 -30.39
CA ASN A 614 -39.19 -10.76 -31.38
C ASN A 614 -38.89 -9.42 -30.68
N SER A 615 -37.82 -9.41 -29.89
CA SER A 615 -37.30 -8.29 -29.09
C SER A 615 -35.80 -8.14 -29.36
N GLY A 616 -35.18 -7.02 -28.98
CA GLY A 616 -33.74 -6.80 -29.22
C GLY A 616 -32.85 -7.89 -28.59
N ILE A 617 -33.20 -8.37 -27.39
CA ILE A 617 -32.51 -9.49 -26.72
C ILE A 617 -32.67 -10.82 -27.50
N GLY A 618 -33.88 -11.09 -28.01
CA GLY A 618 -34.11 -12.28 -28.82
C GLY A 618 -33.35 -12.21 -30.14
N LEU A 619 -33.41 -11.07 -30.84
CA LEU A 619 -32.67 -10.87 -32.09
C LEU A 619 -31.15 -10.97 -31.88
N MET A 620 -30.64 -10.57 -30.72
CA MET A 620 -29.24 -10.74 -30.35
C MET A 620 -28.80 -12.22 -30.32
N PHE A 621 -29.52 -13.09 -29.59
CA PHE A 621 -29.11 -14.49 -29.37
C PHE A 621 -29.63 -15.49 -30.42
N GLN A 622 -30.62 -15.12 -31.22
CA GLN A 622 -31.15 -15.97 -32.29
C GLN A 622 -30.32 -15.93 -33.58
N ALA A 623 -29.28 -15.09 -33.63
CA ALA A 623 -28.48 -14.94 -34.82
C ALA A 623 -27.74 -16.24 -35.14
N SER A 624 -27.86 -16.75 -36.36
CA SER A 624 -27.10 -17.93 -36.82
C SER A 624 -25.73 -17.52 -37.36
N ARG A 625 -24.95 -16.80 -36.54
CA ARG A 625 -23.59 -16.37 -36.92
C ARG A 625 -22.59 -16.44 -35.76
N PRO A 626 -21.31 -16.69 -36.06
CA PRO A 626 -20.23 -16.55 -35.09
C PRO A 626 -20.05 -15.09 -34.68
N LEU A 627 -19.51 -14.86 -33.48
CA LEU A 627 -18.99 -13.56 -33.08
C LEU A 627 -17.72 -13.22 -33.88
N PRO A 628 -17.50 -11.95 -34.28
CA PRO A 628 -16.26 -11.52 -34.92
C PRO A 628 -15.13 -11.39 -33.89
N LEU A 629 -14.79 -12.48 -33.19
CA LEU A 629 -13.89 -12.47 -32.03
C LEU A 629 -12.50 -11.95 -32.36
N ALA A 630 -11.98 -12.17 -33.57
CA ALA A 630 -10.67 -11.65 -33.96
C ALA A 630 -10.63 -10.11 -33.93
N ASP A 631 -11.67 -9.43 -34.42
CA ASP A 631 -11.79 -7.98 -34.37
C ASP A 631 -12.02 -7.49 -32.94
N LEU A 632 -12.88 -8.17 -32.19
CA LEU A 632 -13.18 -7.81 -30.80
C LEU A 632 -11.94 -7.92 -29.92
N MET A 633 -11.12 -8.96 -30.09
CA MET A 633 -9.92 -9.23 -29.29
C MET A 633 -8.71 -8.35 -29.68
N SER A 634 -8.78 -7.66 -30.82
CA SER A 634 -7.67 -6.82 -31.33
C SER A 634 -7.91 -5.32 -31.23
N LYS A 635 -9.12 -4.89 -30.88
CA LYS A 635 -9.50 -3.48 -30.73
C LYS A 635 -10.08 -3.19 -29.35
N PRO A 636 -10.05 -1.94 -28.87
CA PRO A 636 -10.84 -1.53 -27.72
C PRO A 636 -12.34 -1.69 -28.01
N VAL A 637 -13.09 -2.28 -27.10
CA VAL A 637 -14.54 -2.52 -27.23
C VAL A 637 -15.27 -2.06 -25.98
N ILE A 638 -16.44 -1.46 -26.15
CA ILE A 638 -17.40 -1.17 -25.08
C ILE A 638 -18.72 -1.88 -25.41
N PHE A 639 -19.22 -2.67 -24.47
CA PHE A 639 -20.57 -3.20 -24.48
C PHE A 639 -21.44 -2.41 -23.50
N GLU A 640 -22.36 -1.62 -24.03
CA GLU A 640 -23.32 -0.86 -23.23
C GLU A 640 -24.54 -1.70 -22.93
N LEU A 641 -24.62 -2.21 -21.71
CA LEU A 641 -25.65 -3.17 -21.31
C LEU A 641 -26.87 -2.50 -20.63
N GLY A 642 -26.90 -1.17 -20.56
CA GLY A 642 -28.00 -0.41 -19.94
C GLY A 642 -29.38 -0.64 -20.56
N GLY A 643 -29.45 -1.17 -21.79
CA GLY A 643 -30.69 -1.58 -22.45
C GLY A 643 -31.22 -2.96 -22.03
N LEU A 644 -30.47 -3.71 -21.23
CA LEU A 644 -30.79 -5.06 -20.77
C LEU A 644 -31.18 -5.06 -19.29
N ASN A 645 -32.03 -6.00 -18.88
CA ASN A 645 -32.26 -6.24 -17.45
C ASN A 645 -31.09 -7.00 -16.79
N LYS A 646 -31.03 -7.06 -15.44
CA LYS A 646 -29.90 -7.68 -14.73
C LYS A 646 -29.59 -9.12 -15.14
N GLN A 647 -30.61 -9.97 -15.31
CA GLN A 647 -30.40 -11.36 -15.74
C GLN A 647 -29.85 -11.42 -17.17
N GLU A 648 -30.34 -10.55 -18.06
CA GLU A 648 -29.87 -10.45 -19.44
C GLU A 648 -28.43 -9.91 -19.53
N GLN A 649 -28.08 -8.90 -18.72
CA GLN A 649 -26.73 -8.37 -18.58
C GLN A 649 -25.75 -9.45 -18.11
N SER A 650 -26.16 -10.22 -17.09
CA SER A 650 -25.37 -11.33 -16.54
C SER A 650 -25.17 -12.42 -17.59
N LEU A 651 -26.24 -12.89 -18.23
CA LEU A 651 -26.19 -13.94 -19.24
C LEU A 651 -25.33 -13.54 -20.45
N PHE A 652 -25.49 -12.32 -20.96
CA PHE A 652 -24.68 -11.78 -22.04
C PHE A 652 -23.19 -11.75 -21.68
N SER A 653 -22.87 -11.17 -20.51
CA SER A 653 -21.48 -11.07 -20.05
C SER A 653 -20.84 -12.45 -19.89
N LEU A 654 -21.55 -13.42 -19.29
CA LEU A 654 -21.05 -14.80 -19.15
C LEU A 654 -20.78 -15.44 -20.51
N PHE A 655 -21.67 -15.28 -21.49
CA PHE A 655 -21.41 -15.82 -22.83
C PHE A 655 -20.17 -15.19 -23.46
N ILE A 656 -20.02 -13.86 -23.44
CA ILE A 656 -18.82 -13.20 -23.97
C ILE A 656 -17.57 -13.68 -23.24
N LEU A 657 -17.61 -13.84 -21.92
CA LEU A 657 -16.49 -14.35 -21.13
C LEU A 657 -16.10 -15.78 -21.53
N VAL A 658 -17.08 -16.67 -21.76
CA VAL A 658 -16.84 -18.02 -22.29
C VAL A 658 -16.17 -17.95 -23.67
N PHE A 659 -16.67 -17.11 -24.58
CA PHE A 659 -16.06 -16.94 -25.90
C PHE A 659 -14.63 -16.38 -25.84
N VAL A 660 -14.37 -15.41 -24.96
CA VAL A 660 -13.02 -14.89 -24.74
C VAL A 660 -12.10 -15.97 -24.20
N PHE A 661 -12.55 -16.73 -23.19
CA PHE A 661 -11.79 -17.83 -22.62
C PHE A 661 -11.46 -18.91 -23.66
N GLU A 662 -12.46 -19.34 -24.43
CA GLU A 662 -12.31 -20.33 -25.49
C GLU A 662 -11.40 -19.83 -26.61
N TYR A 663 -11.49 -18.54 -26.97
CA TYR A 663 -10.58 -17.93 -27.93
C TYR A 663 -9.14 -17.93 -27.41
N VAL A 664 -8.92 -17.53 -26.15
CA VAL A 664 -7.59 -17.54 -25.52
C VAL A 664 -7.02 -18.97 -25.50
N ARG A 665 -7.83 -19.95 -25.11
CA ARG A 665 -7.40 -21.36 -25.08
C ARG A 665 -7.11 -21.92 -26.46
N ALA A 666 -7.96 -21.70 -27.45
CA ALA A 666 -7.76 -22.24 -28.79
C ALA A 666 -6.64 -21.53 -29.55
N VAL A 667 -6.67 -20.20 -29.57
CA VAL A 667 -5.83 -19.39 -30.47
C VAL A 667 -4.49 -19.00 -29.84
N ARG A 668 -4.47 -18.64 -28.55
CA ARG A 668 -3.22 -18.18 -27.89
C ARG A 668 -2.44 -19.33 -27.27
N VAL A 669 -3.13 -20.22 -26.54
CA VAL A 669 -2.48 -21.32 -25.81
C VAL A 669 -2.38 -22.59 -26.67
N GLY A 670 -3.47 -23.01 -27.30
CA GLY A 670 -3.62 -24.30 -27.97
C GLY A 670 -2.91 -24.44 -29.32
N GLN A 671 -2.61 -23.33 -30.01
CA GLN A 671 -1.86 -23.35 -31.28
C GLN A 671 -0.35 -23.11 -31.15
N PHE A 672 0.19 -22.86 -29.94
CA PHE A 672 1.60 -22.54 -29.69
C PHE A 672 2.25 -21.68 -30.79
N GLN A 673 1.81 -20.42 -30.90
CA GLN A 673 2.46 -19.43 -31.74
C GLN A 673 3.24 -18.45 -30.85
N PRO A 674 4.54 -18.69 -30.58
CA PRO A 674 5.39 -17.65 -30.01
C PRO A 674 5.38 -16.48 -30.99
N GLN A 675 4.79 -15.37 -30.60
CA GLN A 675 4.71 -14.17 -31.45
C GLN A 675 6.00 -13.35 -31.35
N ARG A 676 6.86 -13.65 -30.37
CA ARG A 676 8.18 -13.04 -30.18
C ARG A 676 9.24 -14.11 -29.92
N GLU A 677 10.45 -13.85 -30.42
CA GLU A 677 11.59 -14.74 -30.26
C GLU A 677 11.96 -14.86 -28.76
N GLY A 678 11.88 -16.07 -28.19
CA GLY A 678 12.18 -16.36 -26.78
C GLY A 678 10.98 -16.57 -25.84
N GLU A 679 9.74 -16.50 -26.33
CA GLU A 679 8.53 -16.74 -25.51
C GLU A 679 8.40 -18.21 -25.06
N ARG A 680 8.10 -18.44 -23.78
CA ARG A 680 7.74 -19.75 -23.25
C ARG A 680 6.23 -19.95 -23.37
N ALA A 681 5.84 -21.18 -23.72
CA ALA A 681 4.47 -21.62 -23.98
C ALA A 681 3.43 -21.41 -22.85
N THR A 682 3.85 -21.03 -21.65
CA THR A 682 2.99 -21.01 -20.43
C THR A 682 2.93 -19.66 -19.73
N ASP A 683 3.50 -18.59 -20.30
CA ASP A 683 3.52 -17.27 -19.67
C ASP A 683 3.61 -16.17 -20.74
N LEU A 684 2.56 -16.04 -21.56
CA LEU A 684 2.49 -14.95 -22.53
C LEU A 684 2.47 -13.59 -21.82
N ASP A 685 3.12 -12.59 -22.41
CA ASP A 685 2.96 -11.18 -22.03
C ASP A 685 1.48 -10.76 -22.04
N LEU A 686 1.10 -9.70 -21.33
CA LEU A 686 -0.27 -9.19 -21.36
C LEU A 686 -0.67 -8.83 -22.80
N ARG A 687 -1.77 -9.40 -23.29
CA ARG A 687 -2.29 -9.21 -24.65
C ARG A 687 -3.63 -8.51 -24.71
N HIS A 688 -4.47 -8.68 -23.69
CA HIS A 688 -5.82 -8.12 -23.67
C HIS A 688 -6.34 -8.02 -22.24
N VAL A 689 -7.27 -7.08 -22.00
CA VAL A 689 -7.87 -6.83 -20.69
C VAL A 689 -9.39 -6.80 -20.77
N LEU A 690 -10.06 -7.60 -19.95
CA LEU A 690 -11.49 -7.49 -19.70
C LEU A 690 -11.74 -6.55 -18.52
N LEU A 691 -12.71 -5.65 -18.65
CA LEU A 691 -13.17 -4.80 -17.56
C LEU A 691 -14.66 -5.01 -17.30
N VAL A 692 -14.97 -5.39 -16.06
CA VAL A 692 -16.34 -5.64 -15.61
C VAL A 692 -16.73 -4.55 -14.61
N GLU A 693 -17.58 -3.61 -15.01
CA GLU A 693 -18.15 -2.61 -14.10
C GLU A 693 -19.43 -3.14 -13.42
N GLU A 694 -19.69 -2.69 -12.20
CA GLU A 694 -20.71 -3.20 -11.28
C GLU A 694 -20.72 -4.73 -11.24
N ALA A 695 -19.52 -5.29 -11.05
CA ALA A 695 -19.25 -6.71 -11.17
C ALA A 695 -20.12 -7.58 -10.27
N HIS A 696 -20.66 -7.08 -9.16
CA HIS A 696 -21.60 -7.79 -8.28
C HIS A 696 -22.89 -8.21 -9.02
N ASN A 697 -23.29 -7.55 -10.11
CA ASN A 697 -24.44 -7.98 -10.90
C ASN A 697 -24.17 -9.32 -11.61
N LEU A 698 -22.90 -9.59 -11.92
CA LEU A 698 -22.42 -10.82 -12.56
C LEU A 698 -21.88 -11.84 -11.52
N LEU A 699 -21.14 -11.34 -10.53
CA LEU A 699 -20.24 -12.09 -9.64
C LEU A 699 -20.60 -11.93 -8.16
N GLY A 700 -21.82 -11.48 -7.86
CA GLY A 700 -22.25 -11.21 -6.49
C GLY A 700 -22.81 -12.43 -5.76
N GLN A 701 -22.56 -12.49 -4.45
CA GLN A 701 -23.12 -13.53 -3.58
C GLN A 701 -24.61 -13.32 -3.33
N MET A 702 -25.37 -14.41 -3.18
CA MET A 702 -26.67 -14.35 -2.50
C MET A 702 -26.48 -14.54 -1.00
N SER A 703 -27.12 -13.68 -0.20
CA SER A 703 -27.05 -13.70 1.27
C SER A 703 -27.53 -15.04 1.84
N ALA A 704 -26.89 -15.49 2.93
CA ALA A 704 -27.18 -16.73 3.66
C ALA A 704 -28.63 -16.88 4.21
N SER A 705 -29.51 -15.90 4.00
CA SER A 705 -30.94 -15.99 4.29
C SER A 705 -31.75 -16.77 3.23
N GLY A 706 -31.14 -17.11 2.09
CA GLY A 706 -31.69 -18.05 1.10
C GLY A 706 -31.04 -19.43 1.24
N SER A 707 -31.33 -20.16 2.32
CA SER A 707 -30.86 -21.54 2.55
C SER A 707 -31.60 -22.54 1.65
N GLY A 708 -31.54 -22.35 0.33
CA GLY A 708 -32.11 -23.24 -0.69
C GLY A 708 -31.04 -23.65 -1.71
N GLU A 709 -31.30 -24.74 -2.45
CA GLU A 709 -30.39 -25.27 -3.48
C GLU A 709 -30.03 -24.23 -4.57
N GLU A 710 -30.88 -23.23 -4.81
CA GLU A 710 -30.63 -22.11 -5.74
C GLU A 710 -29.35 -21.32 -5.41
N GLY A 711 -29.14 -20.96 -4.14
CA GLY A 711 -28.01 -20.14 -3.73
C GLY A 711 -26.66 -20.86 -3.90
N ASN A 712 -26.66 -22.18 -3.70
CA ASN A 712 -25.46 -23.01 -3.83
C ASN A 712 -25.03 -23.16 -5.29
N SER A 713 -25.96 -23.40 -6.22
CA SER A 713 -25.64 -23.57 -7.64
C SER A 713 -25.07 -22.31 -8.29
N LYS A 714 -25.61 -21.12 -7.96
CA LYS A 714 -25.07 -19.85 -8.47
C LYS A 714 -23.67 -19.55 -7.92
N ASN A 715 -23.43 -19.80 -6.63
CA ASN A 715 -22.11 -19.61 -6.03
C ASN A 715 -21.07 -20.56 -6.65
N GLU A 716 -21.44 -21.81 -6.94
CA GLU A 716 -20.57 -22.77 -7.64
C GLU A 716 -20.13 -22.26 -9.02
N VAL A 717 -21.05 -21.65 -9.79
CA VAL A 717 -20.73 -21.03 -11.08
C VAL A 717 -19.79 -19.83 -10.92
N ILE A 718 -19.96 -19.00 -9.88
CA ILE A 718 -19.06 -17.88 -9.61
C ILE A 718 -17.64 -18.38 -9.25
N ASP A 719 -17.54 -19.47 -8.49
CA ASP A 719 -16.25 -20.08 -8.15
C ASP A 719 -15.56 -20.67 -9.39
N LYS A 720 -16.31 -21.29 -10.31
CA LYS A 720 -15.79 -21.70 -11.62
C LYS A 720 -15.30 -20.50 -12.43
N PHE A 721 -15.98 -19.35 -12.36
CA PHE A 721 -15.50 -18.13 -13.02
C PHE A 721 -14.19 -17.62 -12.41
N ALA A 722 -14.07 -17.62 -11.08
CA ALA A 722 -12.81 -17.29 -10.40
C ALA A 722 -11.67 -18.24 -10.80
N GLN A 723 -11.97 -19.50 -11.07
CA GLN A 723 -11.02 -20.46 -11.64
C GLN A 723 -10.64 -20.09 -13.08
N ILE A 724 -11.61 -19.79 -13.95
CA ILE A 724 -11.37 -19.35 -15.33
C ILE A 724 -10.45 -18.12 -15.38
N MET A 725 -10.69 -17.12 -14.52
CA MET A 725 -9.79 -15.96 -14.38
C MET A 725 -8.34 -16.39 -14.11
N ARG A 726 -8.14 -17.31 -13.13
CA ARG A 726 -6.81 -17.82 -12.78
C ARG A 726 -6.13 -18.60 -13.91
N GLU A 727 -6.89 -19.29 -14.76
CA GLU A 727 -6.36 -20.01 -15.93
C GLU A 727 -6.01 -19.07 -17.09
N MET A 728 -6.80 -17.99 -17.28
CA MET A 728 -6.61 -16.97 -18.31
C MET A 728 -5.26 -16.24 -18.21
N ARG A 729 -4.65 -16.22 -17.03
CA ARG A 729 -3.35 -15.58 -16.77
C ARG A 729 -2.25 -16.06 -17.73
N ALA A 730 -2.16 -17.37 -17.96
CA ALA A 730 -1.16 -17.98 -18.85
C ALA A 730 -1.34 -17.56 -20.32
N GLY A 731 -2.57 -17.18 -20.70
CA GLY A 731 -2.94 -16.71 -22.04
C GLY A 731 -2.76 -15.20 -22.25
N GLY A 732 -2.11 -14.50 -21.31
CA GLY A 732 -1.88 -13.06 -21.39
C GLY A 732 -3.15 -12.23 -21.21
N GLU A 733 -4.16 -12.76 -20.50
CA GLU A 733 -5.47 -12.14 -20.37
C GLU A 733 -5.67 -11.58 -18.96
N GLY A 734 -5.79 -10.25 -18.87
CA GLY A 734 -6.02 -9.53 -17.62
C GLY A 734 -7.51 -9.29 -17.37
N VAL A 735 -7.89 -9.13 -16.10
CA VAL A 735 -9.27 -8.80 -15.72
C VAL A 735 -9.24 -7.66 -14.73
N ILE A 736 -10.05 -6.63 -14.97
CA ILE A 736 -10.27 -5.50 -14.08
C ILE A 736 -11.71 -5.60 -13.56
N VAL A 737 -11.86 -5.85 -12.28
CA VAL A 737 -13.15 -5.91 -11.60
C VAL A 737 -13.39 -4.55 -10.94
N VAL A 738 -14.49 -3.88 -11.29
CA VAL A 738 -14.87 -2.59 -10.71
C VAL A 738 -16.19 -2.73 -9.97
N ASP A 739 -16.24 -2.26 -8.72
CA ASP A 739 -17.46 -2.32 -7.92
C ASP A 739 -17.55 -1.18 -6.88
N GLN A 740 -18.74 -0.99 -6.32
CA GLN A 740 -18.98 -0.05 -5.22
C GLN A 740 -18.80 -0.69 -3.85
N SER A 741 -19.14 -1.97 -3.70
CA SER A 741 -19.08 -2.71 -2.44
C SER A 741 -18.29 -4.01 -2.64
N PRO A 742 -17.12 -4.16 -2.02
CA PRO A 742 -16.37 -5.41 -2.09
C PRO A 742 -17.11 -6.56 -1.40
N ALA A 743 -17.91 -6.30 -0.35
CA ALA A 743 -18.67 -7.34 0.33
C ALA A 743 -19.85 -7.88 -0.51
N ALA A 744 -20.23 -7.19 -1.59
CA ALA A 744 -21.20 -7.69 -2.56
C ALA A 744 -20.59 -8.73 -3.51
N LEU A 745 -19.26 -8.80 -3.63
CA LEU A 745 -18.55 -9.75 -4.49
C LEU A 745 -18.31 -11.08 -3.77
N ALA A 746 -18.20 -12.16 -4.54
CA ALA A 746 -17.75 -13.44 -3.98
C ALA A 746 -16.29 -13.39 -3.54
N GLN A 747 -15.99 -14.04 -2.41
CA GLN A 747 -14.63 -14.14 -1.85
C GLN A 747 -13.62 -14.66 -2.88
N SER A 748 -14.00 -15.68 -3.65
CA SER A 748 -13.14 -16.28 -4.68
C SER A 748 -12.70 -15.29 -5.75
N ILE A 749 -13.52 -14.25 -6.04
CA ILE A 749 -13.17 -13.18 -6.98
C ILE A 749 -12.17 -12.21 -6.35
N VAL A 750 -12.40 -11.80 -5.10
CA VAL A 750 -11.49 -10.91 -4.37
C VAL A 750 -10.11 -11.56 -4.19
N ASP A 751 -10.08 -12.86 -3.93
CA ASP A 751 -8.85 -13.66 -3.82
C ASP A 751 -8.17 -13.89 -5.19
N ALA A 752 -8.95 -14.01 -6.26
CA ALA A 752 -8.41 -14.11 -7.61
C ALA A 752 -7.78 -12.79 -8.10
N THR A 753 -8.18 -11.64 -7.57
CA THR A 753 -7.61 -10.33 -7.91
C THR A 753 -6.42 -9.96 -7.05
N ASN A 754 -5.21 -10.02 -7.60
CA ASN A 754 -3.98 -9.77 -6.84
C ASN A 754 -3.76 -8.28 -6.58
N LEU A 755 -3.93 -7.45 -7.61
CA LEU A 755 -3.81 -6.00 -7.47
C LEU A 755 -5.12 -5.45 -6.91
N LYS A 756 -5.04 -4.51 -5.97
CA LYS A 756 -6.24 -3.89 -5.37
C LYS A 756 -6.09 -2.37 -5.25
N LEU A 757 -7.10 -1.64 -5.69
CA LEU A 757 -7.27 -0.21 -5.52
C LEU A 757 -8.55 0.06 -4.72
N MET A 758 -8.38 0.53 -3.49
CA MET A 758 -9.47 0.84 -2.57
C MET A 758 -9.62 2.35 -2.43
N HIS A 759 -10.51 2.93 -3.23
CA HIS A 759 -10.98 4.30 -3.07
C HIS A 759 -11.87 4.44 -1.82
N ARG A 760 -12.42 5.64 -1.61
CA ARG A 760 -13.30 5.92 -0.46
C ARG A 760 -14.43 4.88 -0.33
N LEU A 761 -14.49 4.16 0.80
CA LEU A 761 -15.56 3.20 1.10
C LEU A 761 -16.42 3.66 2.30
N PRO A 762 -17.71 3.97 2.10
CA PRO A 762 -18.55 4.54 3.16
C PRO A 762 -18.99 3.53 4.22
N SER A 763 -19.14 2.24 3.86
CA SER A 763 -19.60 1.18 4.76
C SER A 763 -18.45 0.62 5.63
N PRO A 764 -18.60 0.51 6.96
CA PRO A 764 -17.61 -0.13 7.81
C PRO A 764 -17.31 -1.59 7.43
N GLY A 765 -18.35 -2.37 7.10
CA GLY A 765 -18.18 -3.77 6.70
C GLY A 765 -17.37 -3.93 5.42
N ASP A 766 -17.58 -3.05 4.43
CA ASP A 766 -16.77 -3.03 3.21
C ASP A 766 -15.31 -2.68 3.49
N ARG A 767 -15.06 -1.76 4.43
CA ARG A 767 -13.71 -1.34 4.83
C ARG A 767 -12.96 -2.45 5.53
N GLU A 768 -13.62 -3.14 6.45
CA GLU A 768 -13.04 -4.26 7.19
C GLU A 768 -12.75 -5.45 6.27
N TYR A 769 -13.70 -5.79 5.40
CA TYR A 769 -13.60 -6.90 4.46
C TYR A 769 -12.43 -6.72 3.48
N LEU A 770 -12.41 -5.61 2.74
CA LEU A 770 -11.35 -5.36 1.76
C LEU A 770 -10.04 -4.96 2.43
N GLY A 771 -10.10 -4.23 3.55
CA GLY A 771 -8.91 -3.84 4.31
C GLY A 771 -8.12 -5.05 4.81
N SER A 772 -8.81 -6.09 5.29
CA SER A 772 -8.18 -7.36 5.68
C SER A 772 -7.46 -8.02 4.48
N ALA A 773 -8.10 -8.04 3.31
CA ALA A 773 -7.51 -8.60 2.08
C ALA A 773 -6.35 -7.76 1.50
N MET A 774 -6.15 -6.54 2.00
CA MET A 774 -5.08 -5.60 1.59
C MET A 774 -4.03 -5.39 2.69
N CYS A 775 -4.08 -6.16 3.78
CA CYS A 775 -3.20 -6.02 4.94
C CYS A 775 -3.23 -4.61 5.57
N LEU A 776 -4.41 -3.95 5.56
CA LEU A 776 -4.60 -2.67 6.23
C LEU A 776 -4.78 -2.88 7.74
N THR A 777 -4.27 -1.94 8.52
CA THR A 777 -4.63 -1.80 9.94
C THR A 777 -6.07 -1.31 10.09
N GLU A 778 -6.68 -1.49 11.27
CA GLU A 778 -8.02 -0.98 11.55
C GLU A 778 -8.11 0.54 11.33
N GLY A 779 -7.10 1.29 11.76
CA GLY A 779 -7.04 2.74 11.55
C GLY A 779 -6.98 3.15 10.09
N GLU A 780 -6.19 2.46 9.27
CA GLU A 780 -6.12 2.69 7.82
C GLU A 780 -7.40 2.30 7.11
N ALA A 781 -7.98 1.15 7.49
CA ALA A 781 -9.28 0.74 7.00
C ALA A 781 -10.30 1.83 7.30
N GLN A 782 -10.40 2.36 8.53
CA GLN A 782 -11.31 3.47 8.86
C GLN A 782 -10.99 4.77 8.11
N LEU A 783 -9.70 5.10 7.92
CA LEU A 783 -9.26 6.28 7.18
C LEU A 783 -9.80 6.29 5.74
N SER A 784 -9.90 5.12 5.10
CA SER A 784 -10.48 5.02 3.75
C SER A 784 -11.92 5.55 3.68
N GLY A 785 -12.66 5.60 4.79
CA GLY A 785 -14.02 6.15 4.84
C GLY A 785 -14.11 7.66 4.59
N ILE A 786 -13.02 8.39 4.79
CA ILE A 786 -12.97 9.86 4.69
C ILE A 786 -12.08 10.37 3.53
N PHE A 787 -11.61 9.47 2.67
CA PHE A 787 -10.80 9.83 1.51
C PHE A 787 -11.45 10.86 0.59
N SER A 788 -10.67 11.82 0.11
CA SER A 788 -11.12 12.72 -0.95
C SER A 788 -11.22 11.96 -2.28
N PRO A 789 -12.03 12.42 -3.25
CA PRO A 789 -12.06 11.82 -4.59
C PRO A 789 -10.67 11.73 -5.21
N GLY A 790 -10.31 10.54 -5.69
CA GLY A 790 -8.97 10.25 -6.22
C GLY A 790 -7.94 9.82 -5.18
N GLU A 791 -8.24 9.86 -3.88
CA GLU A 791 -7.42 9.18 -2.87
C GLU A 791 -7.83 7.71 -2.75
N CYS A 792 -6.86 6.81 -2.69
CA CYS A 792 -7.08 5.38 -2.51
C CYS A 792 -5.92 4.70 -1.78
N PHE A 793 -6.14 3.47 -1.33
CA PHE A 793 -5.07 2.52 -1.05
C PHE A 793 -4.78 1.67 -2.28
N TYR A 794 -3.50 1.37 -2.51
CA TYR A 794 -3.00 0.50 -3.56
C TYR A 794 -2.22 -0.65 -2.96
N TYR A 795 -2.58 -1.87 -3.33
CA TYR A 795 -1.95 -3.09 -2.85
C TYR A 795 -1.54 -4.00 -4.00
N VAL A 796 -0.38 -4.64 -3.85
CA VAL A 796 0.07 -5.76 -4.68
C VAL A 796 0.56 -6.89 -3.78
N PRO A 797 0.48 -8.16 -4.21
CA PRO A 797 0.96 -9.27 -3.41
C PRO A 797 2.46 -9.19 -3.14
N GLY A 798 2.86 -9.60 -1.94
CA GLY A 798 4.25 -9.52 -1.47
C GLY A 798 4.60 -8.18 -0.83
N TRP A 799 3.73 -7.17 -0.88
CA TRP A 799 3.82 -6.02 0.01
C TRP A 799 3.37 -6.39 1.42
N ASP A 800 4.01 -5.76 2.39
CA ASP A 800 3.70 -5.83 3.81
C ASP A 800 2.41 -5.11 4.16
N ALA A 801 2.12 -3.98 3.50
CA ALA A 801 0.86 -3.26 3.61
C ALA A 801 0.50 -2.53 2.30
N ALA A 802 -0.78 -2.19 2.14
CA ALA A 802 -1.20 -1.31 1.05
C ALA A 802 -0.67 0.12 1.26
N LYS A 803 -0.34 0.82 0.18
CA LYS A 803 0.17 2.19 0.22
C LYS A 803 -0.91 3.17 -0.17
N ARG A 804 -0.96 4.33 0.49
CA ARG A 804 -1.88 5.40 0.10
C ARG A 804 -1.37 6.12 -1.16
N VAL A 805 -2.29 6.36 -2.09
CA VAL A 805 -2.02 6.94 -3.41
C VAL A 805 -3.06 8.03 -3.68
N ALA A 806 -2.61 9.15 -4.24
CA ALA A 806 -3.48 10.09 -4.94
C ALA A 806 -3.42 9.76 -6.43
N THR A 807 -4.51 9.21 -6.96
CA THR A 807 -4.63 8.88 -8.36
C THR A 807 -4.65 10.15 -9.21
N ASP A 808 -4.22 10.01 -10.47
CA ASP A 808 -4.33 11.09 -11.42
C ASP A 808 -5.79 11.43 -11.69
N ASN A 809 -6.15 12.72 -11.54
CA ASN A 809 -7.46 13.21 -11.97
C ASN A 809 -7.50 13.34 -13.49
N PHE A 810 -7.57 12.19 -14.17
CA PHE A 810 -7.48 12.09 -15.63
C PHE A 810 -8.51 12.96 -16.35
N LYS A 811 -9.76 12.98 -15.86
CA LYS A 811 -10.84 13.78 -16.45
C LYS A 811 -10.60 15.29 -16.36
N ALA A 812 -9.72 15.74 -15.46
CA ALA A 812 -9.32 17.15 -15.33
C ALA A 812 -8.00 17.49 -16.05
N LYS A 813 -7.39 16.55 -16.78
CA LYS A 813 -6.20 16.85 -17.59
C LYS A 813 -6.57 17.84 -18.70
N PRO A 814 -5.74 18.87 -18.97
CA PRO A 814 -5.96 19.79 -20.08
C PRO A 814 -6.09 19.03 -21.41
N GLY A 815 -7.04 19.40 -22.25
CA GLY A 815 -7.39 18.72 -23.50
C GLY A 815 -8.34 17.53 -23.32
N VAL A 816 -8.33 16.86 -22.16
CA VAL A 816 -9.27 15.78 -21.84
C VAL A 816 -10.58 16.35 -21.31
N GLN A 817 -10.51 17.30 -20.38
CA GLN A 817 -11.69 17.90 -19.75
C GLN A 817 -12.64 18.52 -20.77
N GLU A 818 -12.11 19.28 -21.72
CA GLU A 818 -12.87 19.96 -22.77
C GLU A 818 -13.54 18.96 -23.72
N LYS A 819 -12.85 17.86 -24.04
CA LYS A 819 -13.38 16.78 -24.89
C LYS A 819 -14.48 15.98 -24.20
N LEU A 820 -14.31 15.68 -22.90
CA LEU A 820 -15.29 14.90 -22.13
C LEU A 820 -16.50 15.74 -21.67
N ALA A 821 -16.39 17.08 -21.61
CA ALA A 821 -17.49 17.97 -21.22
C ALA A 821 -18.67 17.94 -22.20
N ARG A 822 -18.43 17.58 -23.47
CA ARG A 822 -19.48 17.47 -24.49
C ARG A 822 -20.07 16.05 -24.49
N PRO A 823 -21.40 15.87 -24.41
CA PRO A 823 -22.02 14.54 -24.48
C PRO A 823 -21.67 13.83 -25.79
N PHE A 824 -21.45 12.51 -25.74
CA PHE A 824 -21.31 11.64 -26.92
C PHE A 824 -22.65 10.92 -27.15
N LYS A 825 -23.42 11.40 -28.14
CA LYS A 825 -24.80 10.97 -28.35
C LYS A 825 -24.90 9.69 -29.18
N ASP A 826 -26.07 9.05 -29.16
CA ASP A 826 -26.32 7.82 -29.91
C ASP A 826 -26.13 8.02 -31.43
N GLU A 827 -26.47 9.19 -31.98
CA GLU A 827 -26.23 9.48 -33.41
C GLU A 827 -24.73 9.50 -33.76
N GLU A 828 -23.90 9.99 -32.84
CA GLU A 828 -22.44 10.00 -33.01
C GLU A 828 -21.85 8.59 -32.88
N VAL A 829 -22.45 7.73 -32.03
CA VAL A 829 -22.09 6.30 -31.93
C VAL A 829 -22.41 5.58 -33.24
N ILE A 830 -23.61 5.79 -33.79
CA ILE A 830 -24.02 5.20 -35.08
C ILE A 830 -23.04 5.61 -36.17
N GLN A 831 -22.74 6.90 -36.28
CA GLN A 831 -21.81 7.41 -37.30
C GLN A 831 -20.40 6.84 -37.13
N ALA A 832 -19.89 6.76 -35.89
CA ALA A 832 -18.55 6.25 -35.63
C ALA A 832 -18.41 4.73 -35.86
N MET A 833 -19.53 4.00 -35.82
CA MET A 833 -19.57 2.55 -36.05
C MET A 833 -19.99 2.18 -37.48
N ASP A 834 -20.41 3.14 -38.30
CA ASP A 834 -20.98 2.90 -39.63
C ASP A 834 -20.04 2.07 -40.52
N ASP A 835 -18.77 2.46 -40.61
CA ASP A 835 -17.77 1.73 -41.40
C ASP A 835 -17.64 0.26 -40.96
N PHE A 836 -17.57 0.02 -39.64
CA PHE A 836 -17.48 -1.33 -39.09
C PHE A 836 -18.76 -2.14 -39.37
N MET A 837 -19.92 -1.55 -39.12
CA MET A 837 -21.22 -2.20 -39.32
C MET A 837 -21.48 -2.50 -40.80
N GLN A 838 -21.06 -1.62 -41.71
CA GLN A 838 -21.14 -1.85 -43.16
C GLN A 838 -20.20 -2.95 -43.62
N GLN A 839 -18.96 -2.98 -43.12
CA GLN A 839 -18.00 -4.05 -43.42
C GLN A 839 -18.47 -5.41 -42.91
N ASP A 840 -18.92 -5.47 -41.65
CA ASP A 840 -19.48 -6.68 -41.03
C ASP A 840 -20.70 -7.16 -41.84
N ARG A 841 -21.60 -6.24 -42.19
CA ARG A 841 -22.77 -6.54 -43.05
C ARG A 841 -22.37 -7.01 -44.44
N ALA A 842 -21.39 -6.38 -45.09
CA ALA A 842 -20.93 -6.79 -46.41
C ALA A 842 -20.30 -8.19 -46.38
N SER A 843 -19.53 -8.48 -45.33
CA SER A 843 -18.98 -9.82 -45.07
C SER A 843 -20.10 -10.86 -44.91
N LEU A 844 -21.13 -10.54 -44.12
CA LEU A 844 -22.32 -11.40 -43.97
C LEU A 844 -23.06 -11.63 -45.29
N ILE A 845 -23.30 -10.58 -46.06
CA ILE A 845 -23.94 -10.68 -47.38
C ILE A 845 -23.12 -11.58 -48.30
N SER A 846 -21.78 -11.45 -48.30
CA SER A 846 -20.87 -12.29 -49.07
C SER A 846 -20.94 -13.76 -48.63
N GLY A 847 -20.87 -14.02 -47.33
CA GLY A 847 -20.99 -15.37 -46.76
C GLY A 847 -22.34 -16.03 -47.07
N LEU A 848 -23.44 -15.30 -46.89
CA LEU A 848 -24.78 -15.79 -47.23
C LEU A 848 -24.93 -16.08 -48.73
N LYS A 849 -24.40 -15.23 -49.60
CA LYS A 849 -24.36 -15.49 -51.05
C LYS A 849 -23.60 -16.77 -51.37
N ALA A 850 -22.45 -17.00 -50.73
CA ALA A 850 -21.68 -18.22 -50.92
C ALA A 850 -22.48 -19.47 -50.50
N ILE A 851 -23.16 -19.43 -49.35
CA ILE A 851 -24.03 -20.52 -48.86
C ILE A 851 -25.20 -20.76 -49.82
N VAL A 852 -25.90 -19.71 -50.27
CA VAL A 852 -27.02 -19.82 -51.23
C VAL A 852 -26.56 -20.43 -52.55
N ASN A 853 -25.40 -20.03 -53.06
CA ASN A 853 -24.81 -20.59 -54.28
C ASN A 853 -24.46 -22.07 -54.10
N GLN A 854 -23.83 -22.44 -52.97
CA GLN A 854 -23.49 -23.82 -52.66
C GLN A 854 -24.74 -24.70 -52.52
N LEU A 855 -25.79 -24.21 -51.85
CA LEU A 855 -27.06 -24.92 -51.74
C LEU A 855 -27.73 -25.08 -53.10
N SER A 856 -27.70 -24.06 -53.95
CA SER A 856 -28.25 -24.13 -55.31
C SER A 856 -27.51 -25.16 -56.18
N ALA A 857 -26.18 -25.20 -56.12
CA ALA A 857 -25.37 -26.20 -56.81
C ALA A 857 -25.67 -27.62 -56.30
N ASN A 858 -25.76 -27.80 -54.97
CA ASN A 858 -26.13 -29.07 -54.36
C ASN A 858 -27.52 -29.54 -54.77
N ILE A 859 -28.51 -28.63 -54.80
CA ILE A 859 -29.87 -28.95 -55.27
C ILE A 859 -29.86 -29.38 -56.73
N SER A 860 -29.07 -28.72 -57.58
CA SER A 860 -28.93 -29.09 -59.00
C SER A 860 -28.35 -30.49 -59.15
N GLY A 861 -27.23 -30.78 -58.47
CA GLY A 861 -26.61 -32.10 -58.50
C GLY A 861 -27.53 -33.21 -57.97
N LEU A 862 -28.28 -32.96 -56.90
CA LEU A 862 -29.28 -33.91 -56.39
C LEU A 862 -30.43 -34.13 -57.38
N LYS A 863 -30.86 -33.09 -58.12
CA LYS A 863 -31.90 -33.23 -59.16
C LYS A 863 -31.40 -34.07 -60.35
N GLU A 864 -30.13 -33.91 -60.74
CA GLU A 864 -29.52 -34.74 -61.78
C GLU A 864 -29.47 -36.22 -61.35
N ILE A 865 -29.04 -36.49 -60.12
CA ILE A 865 -29.03 -37.86 -59.55
C ILE A 865 -30.46 -38.42 -59.48
N LEU A 866 -31.43 -37.63 -59.03
CA LEU A 866 -32.84 -38.01 -58.96
C LEU A 866 -33.39 -38.41 -60.34
N ASN A 867 -33.01 -37.69 -61.40
CA ASN A 867 -33.42 -37.97 -62.78
C ASN A 867 -32.73 -39.20 -63.37
N SER A 868 -31.53 -39.55 -62.90
CA SER A 868 -30.75 -40.71 -63.38
C SER A 868 -31.05 -42.03 -62.64
N SER A 869 -31.66 -41.98 -61.46
CA SER A 869 -31.91 -43.18 -60.62
C SER A 869 -33.12 -43.99 -61.10
N GLN A 870 -33.02 -45.32 -61.09
CA GLN A 870 -34.12 -46.24 -61.46
C GLN A 870 -34.89 -46.83 -60.25
N VAL A 871 -34.47 -46.54 -59.02
CA VAL A 871 -35.04 -47.13 -57.79
C VAL A 871 -35.94 -46.15 -57.05
N GLU A 872 -37.23 -46.48 -56.90
CA GLU A 872 -38.26 -45.55 -56.40
C GLU A 872 -38.03 -45.09 -54.94
N ALA A 873 -37.61 -45.99 -54.04
CA ALA A 873 -37.29 -45.65 -52.65
C ALA A 873 -36.12 -44.66 -52.52
N VAL A 874 -35.15 -44.74 -53.43
CA VAL A 874 -33.99 -43.83 -53.47
C VAL A 874 -34.43 -42.44 -53.98
N LYS A 875 -35.38 -42.40 -54.92
CA LYS A 875 -35.97 -41.14 -55.42
C LYS A 875 -36.73 -40.39 -54.33
N GLU A 876 -37.48 -41.08 -53.47
CA GLU A 876 -38.17 -40.44 -52.34
C GLU A 876 -37.20 -39.80 -51.35
N GLY A 877 -36.09 -40.50 -51.03
CA GLY A 877 -35.02 -39.96 -50.19
C GLY A 877 -34.40 -38.68 -50.78
N TYR A 878 -34.05 -38.67 -52.08
CA TYR A 878 -33.51 -37.49 -52.74
C TYR A 878 -34.53 -36.35 -52.87
N LYS A 879 -35.81 -36.65 -53.14
CA LYS A 879 -36.89 -35.63 -53.14
C LYS A 879 -37.00 -34.95 -51.77
N ALA A 880 -36.93 -35.72 -50.67
CA ALA A 880 -36.96 -35.17 -49.32
C ALA A 880 -35.73 -34.27 -49.04
N GLN A 881 -34.54 -34.70 -49.44
CA GLN A 881 -33.31 -33.92 -49.30
C GLN A 881 -33.33 -32.64 -50.14
N ILE A 882 -33.80 -32.70 -51.39
CA ILE A 882 -33.97 -31.53 -52.27
C ILE A 882 -34.93 -30.54 -51.62
N LYS A 883 -36.09 -31.01 -51.14
CA LYS A 883 -37.10 -30.16 -50.48
C LYS A 883 -36.54 -29.49 -49.22
N GLN A 884 -35.75 -30.21 -48.42
CA GLN A 884 -35.10 -29.66 -47.24
C GLN A 884 -34.06 -28.58 -47.60
N LYS A 885 -33.19 -28.85 -48.57
CA LYS A 885 -32.18 -27.88 -49.03
C LYS A 885 -32.80 -26.67 -49.72
N GLN A 886 -33.90 -26.84 -50.46
CA GLN A 886 -34.68 -25.73 -51.03
C GLN A 886 -35.24 -24.83 -49.94
N LYS A 887 -35.87 -25.40 -48.91
CA LYS A 887 -36.40 -24.62 -47.77
C LYS A 887 -35.29 -23.83 -47.06
N LEU A 888 -34.11 -24.43 -46.91
CA LEU A 888 -32.95 -23.78 -46.29
C LEU A 888 -32.40 -22.65 -47.17
N ARG A 889 -32.26 -22.89 -48.49
CA ARG A 889 -31.85 -21.87 -49.46
C ARG A 889 -32.81 -20.68 -49.47
N ASP A 890 -34.11 -20.92 -49.56
CA ASP A 890 -35.13 -19.86 -49.59
C ASP A 890 -35.11 -19.04 -48.29
N SER A 891 -34.80 -19.66 -47.15
CA SER A 891 -34.59 -18.98 -45.88
C SER A 891 -33.38 -18.04 -45.91
N PHE A 892 -32.24 -18.50 -46.43
CA PHE A 892 -31.04 -17.67 -46.57
C PHE A 892 -31.20 -16.57 -47.62
N GLU A 893 -31.91 -16.82 -48.73
CA GLU A 893 -32.27 -15.80 -49.72
C GLU A 893 -33.13 -14.69 -49.11
N LYS A 894 -34.10 -15.05 -48.27
CA LYS A 894 -34.90 -14.06 -47.54
C LYS A 894 -34.06 -13.22 -46.57
N GLN A 895 -33.12 -13.84 -45.85
CA GLN A 895 -32.18 -13.11 -44.98
C GLN A 895 -31.28 -12.18 -45.80
N LEU A 896 -30.80 -12.65 -46.96
CA LEU A 896 -29.99 -11.86 -47.88
C LEU A 896 -30.75 -10.66 -48.42
N ASP A 897 -32.02 -10.82 -48.78
CA ASP A 897 -32.89 -9.73 -49.23
C ASP A 897 -33.11 -8.68 -48.14
N ILE A 898 -33.38 -9.11 -46.90
CA ILE A 898 -33.51 -8.19 -45.76
C ILE A 898 -32.20 -7.41 -45.55
N LEU A 899 -31.07 -8.12 -45.54
CA LEU A 899 -29.73 -7.52 -45.42
C LEU A 899 -29.32 -6.70 -46.64
N SER A 900 -29.98 -6.81 -47.78
CA SER A 900 -29.71 -5.98 -48.97
C SER A 900 -30.66 -4.79 -49.07
N GLN A 901 -31.89 -4.88 -48.54
CA GLN A 901 -32.90 -3.82 -48.61
C GLN A 901 -32.66 -2.68 -47.62
N THR A 902 -32.13 -2.93 -46.42
CA THR A 902 -31.78 -1.82 -45.49
C THR A 902 -30.66 -0.93 -46.03
N GLN A 903 -29.92 -1.35 -47.07
CA GLN A 903 -28.93 -0.53 -47.79
C GLN A 903 -29.57 0.63 -48.57
N ARG A 904 -30.90 0.61 -48.78
CA ARG A 904 -31.64 1.65 -49.51
C ARG A 904 -32.43 2.62 -48.60
N LYS A 905 -32.51 2.35 -47.29
CA LYS A 905 -33.34 3.12 -46.34
C LYS A 905 -32.57 3.80 -45.20
N GLN A 906 -31.31 3.41 -44.98
CA GLN A 906 -30.28 4.24 -44.34
C GLN A 906 -29.57 5.00 -45.44
#